data_AF-A0A0P7BBM7-F1
#
_entry.id   AF-A0A0P7BBM7-F1
#
_cell.length_a   1.000
_cell.length_b   1.000
_cell.length_c   1.000
_cell.angle_alpha   90.00
_cell.angle_beta   90.00
_cell.angle_gamma   90.00
#
_symmetry.space_group_name_H-M   'P 1'
#
loop_
_entity.id
_entity.type
_entity.pdbx_description
1 polymer ?
#
loop_
_entity_poly.entity_id
_entity_poly.type
_entity_poly.pdbx_seq_one_letter_code
_entity_poly.pdbx_strand_id
1 'polypeptide(L)'
;MHRHRPGLENITAALLLPIVPAVVAAASGGVIAEVLPNPSHAMTTVITSYVLWGIGESFSACVLALYFHRLTIHSIPPKEVIVSVFLPIGPLGQGGFGIQQLGKVALTLLPETQAFGSLGVRGGEILYVLGVFLAIIMWGFALVWLSFALISITTMQNFPFNMGWWGFTFPLGVLATCTSALAENLDSDFFKVSSMILSLSVLLFPLEMDWKNHSSPLRLDSLVDDLVEVWHVHRTPILFAVLAVLCATRIYLRINNEKAELVTFPKVYQEPEKIAIEEKTSAPKTEPQPKRDVKSQGPRRIKGGLAKKPSNPAENEMDLSRPVLILVFFSSVTTKSEKIAREYVKNLEGSVDQLAEQSGRSFLKPELRDLTDIDFDDYFIAPSKVHGDVDQVYLFLIPSYNIDSINDTFLEHLQETHHDFRIDTAPLSPLLGYSVFGFGDKENWPTEPEGFCFQAKDIDKWMAKLTGRKRAYPVGMGDMRSDHAERLEEWAKGVQEVIGYVARTGSLGEGLPGSGAPDESDVEEEAEDEDDGEVLFDDESNEGNKKKNSGTALGDVEDLGRMIQKDDAPTATRKAPLAVDFTSYGSSTKKKTPVRGPKEMVAKDSPTYASLTKQGYAIVGSHSGVKTCRWTKSALRGRGSCYKFSFYGINSHQCMETTPSLSCSNKCVFCWRHGTNPVGTTWRWVVDPPDLIFDGVKLNHYKKIKMLRGMPGVRAERFAEAMQIRHCALSLVGEPIFYPYINEFLEMLHAERISSFLVCNAQHPDQLAALKAVTQLYVSIDAADKESLRRIDRPLHRDFWERFQRCLDILREKRFRHRTVFRLTLVKGFNVEEEAEGYAKLVEKGLPCFVEVKGVTYCGTSTSSNAGLSMSNVPFYWEVCDFVKALEKRLQEKGLEYGIAAEHAHSCCILLASDRFKVDGKWHTTIDYKKFFELLEERGVDGDWKPEDYMGEATPEWATWGNGGFDPRDDRVDRKGRKIEAS
;
A
#
# COMPACT_ATOMS: atom_id res chain seq x y z
N MET A 1 21.00 -14.17 -13.66
CA MET A 1 21.00 -14.44 -15.12
C MET A 1 19.80 -15.35 -15.40
N HIS A 2 18.69 -14.82 -15.93
CA HIS A 2 17.40 -15.54 -15.94
C HIS A 2 17.44 -16.79 -16.85
N ARG A 3 16.86 -17.90 -16.39
CA ARG A 3 16.71 -19.13 -17.18
C ARG A 3 15.45 -19.15 -18.05
N HIS A 4 15.07 -18.00 -18.61
CA HIS A 4 14.01 -17.93 -19.60
C HIS A 4 14.50 -18.66 -20.86
N ARG A 5 13.75 -19.66 -21.35
CA ARG A 5 13.85 -20.14 -22.73
C ARG A 5 12.67 -19.58 -23.53
N PRO A 6 12.64 -18.26 -23.85
CA PRO A 6 11.79 -17.84 -24.94
C PRO A 6 12.37 -18.51 -26.20
N GLY A 7 11.56 -19.23 -26.95
CA GLY A 7 11.95 -19.52 -28.33
C GLY A 7 12.16 -18.20 -29.06
N LEU A 8 13.08 -18.17 -30.01
CA LEU A 8 13.53 -16.95 -30.69
C LEU A 8 12.34 -16.17 -31.30
N GLU A 9 11.27 -16.86 -31.69
CA GLU A 9 10.03 -16.30 -32.22
C GLU A 9 9.32 -15.31 -31.28
N ASN A 10 9.47 -15.50 -29.96
CA ASN A 10 8.80 -14.72 -28.91
C ASN A 10 9.60 -13.48 -28.45
N ILE A 11 10.82 -13.28 -28.96
CA ILE A 11 11.62 -12.09 -28.64
C ILE A 11 11.02 -10.86 -29.35
N THR A 12 10.73 -9.81 -28.57
CA THR A 12 10.22 -8.52 -29.06
C THR A 12 11.08 -7.36 -28.56
N ALA A 13 11.05 -6.24 -29.27
CA ALA A 13 11.77 -5.02 -28.87
C ALA A 13 11.28 -4.41 -27.54
N ALA A 14 10.14 -4.88 -27.01
CA ALA A 14 9.65 -4.46 -25.69
C ALA A 14 10.61 -4.85 -24.54
N LEU A 15 11.55 -5.78 -24.75
CA LEU A 15 12.63 -6.08 -23.81
C LEU A 15 13.56 -4.89 -23.53
N LEU A 16 13.53 -3.84 -24.37
CA LEU A 16 14.25 -2.59 -24.11
C LEU A 16 13.55 -1.69 -23.08
N LEU A 17 12.24 -1.84 -22.84
CA LEU A 17 11.47 -0.98 -21.93
C LEU A 17 12.01 -0.89 -20.48
N PRO A 18 12.50 -1.97 -19.83
CA PRO A 18 13.15 -1.85 -18.51
C PRO A 18 14.59 -1.33 -18.58
N ILE A 19 15.24 -1.32 -19.75
CA ILE A 19 16.65 -0.91 -19.91
C ILE A 19 16.75 0.58 -20.24
N VAL A 20 15.88 1.09 -21.12
CA VAL A 20 15.84 2.49 -21.55
C VAL A 20 15.81 3.49 -20.38
N PRO A 21 15.06 3.29 -19.27
CA PRO A 21 15.08 4.20 -18.13
C PRO A 21 16.47 4.46 -17.52
N ALA A 22 17.39 3.49 -17.56
CA ALA A 22 18.77 3.71 -17.09
C ALA A 22 19.55 4.65 -18.02
N VAL A 23 19.36 4.51 -19.34
CA VAL A 23 19.95 5.40 -20.36
C VAL A 23 19.35 6.81 -20.26
N VAL A 24 18.04 6.92 -20.02
CA VAL A 24 17.36 8.20 -19.77
C VAL A 24 17.91 8.86 -18.51
N ALA A 25 18.00 8.14 -17.39
CA ALA A 25 18.52 8.65 -16.12
C ALA A 25 19.96 9.17 -16.24
N ALA A 26 20.83 8.45 -16.97
CA ALA A 26 22.20 8.90 -17.25
C ALA A 26 22.24 10.22 -18.03
N ALA A 27 21.44 10.35 -19.10
CA ALA A 27 21.37 11.57 -19.88
C ALA A 27 20.78 12.75 -19.07
N SER A 28 19.74 12.51 -18.28
CA SER A 28 19.16 13.50 -17.36
C SER A 28 20.14 13.92 -16.27
N GLY A 29 20.94 12.99 -15.74
CA GLY A 29 22.02 13.29 -14.80
C GLY A 29 23.08 14.22 -15.39
N GLY A 30 23.41 14.06 -16.69
CA GLY A 30 24.26 15.00 -17.42
C GLY A 30 23.65 16.40 -17.57
N VAL A 31 22.33 16.54 -17.70
CA VAL A 31 21.66 17.86 -17.71
C VAL A 31 21.62 18.49 -16.30
N ILE A 32 21.37 17.68 -15.27
CA ILE A 32 21.34 18.14 -13.87
C ILE A 32 22.74 18.57 -13.42
N ALA A 33 23.80 17.83 -13.78
CA ALA A 33 25.17 18.15 -13.42
C ALA A 33 25.66 19.48 -14.03
N GLU A 34 25.13 19.91 -15.18
CA GLU A 34 25.46 21.21 -15.79
C GLU A 34 24.99 22.40 -14.94
N VAL A 35 23.96 22.23 -14.10
CA VAL A 35 23.33 23.31 -13.31
C VAL A 35 23.56 23.19 -11.79
N LEU A 36 24.32 22.19 -11.33
CA LEU A 36 24.56 21.98 -9.90
C LEU A 36 25.62 22.98 -9.35
N PRO A 37 25.32 23.75 -8.28
CA PRO A 37 26.22 24.79 -7.78
C PRO A 37 27.39 24.26 -6.93
N ASN A 38 27.42 22.96 -6.60
CA ASN A 38 28.48 22.33 -5.82
C ASN A 38 29.26 21.36 -6.74
N PRO A 39 30.54 21.66 -7.07
CA PRO A 39 31.35 20.83 -7.96
C PRO A 39 31.50 19.37 -7.52
N SER A 40 31.54 19.10 -6.21
CA SER A 40 31.61 17.73 -5.69
C SER A 40 30.33 16.95 -6.00
N HIS A 41 29.16 17.57 -5.80
CA HIS A 41 27.87 16.94 -6.13
C HIS A 41 27.70 16.78 -7.64
N ALA A 42 28.12 17.76 -8.44
CA ALA A 42 28.15 17.64 -9.89
C ALA A 42 29.04 16.46 -10.32
N MET A 43 30.22 16.28 -9.69
CA MET A 43 31.17 15.23 -10.05
C MET A 43 30.62 13.83 -9.72
N THR A 44 30.04 13.65 -8.52
CA THR A 44 29.32 12.41 -8.18
C THR A 44 28.22 12.13 -9.19
N THR A 45 27.42 13.15 -9.56
CA THR A 45 26.33 13.01 -10.54
C THR A 45 26.86 12.58 -11.92
N VAL A 46 27.96 13.16 -12.41
CA VAL A 46 28.60 12.76 -13.68
C VAL A 46 29.12 11.32 -13.63
N ILE A 47 29.83 10.94 -12.56
CA ILE A 47 30.37 9.58 -12.41
C ILE A 47 29.25 8.54 -12.36
N THR A 48 28.21 8.75 -11.54
CA THR A 48 27.04 7.87 -11.48
C THR A 48 26.33 7.78 -12.83
N SER A 49 26.25 8.88 -13.57
CA SER A 49 25.63 8.92 -14.90
C SER A 49 26.43 8.13 -15.94
N TYR A 50 27.76 8.20 -15.94
CA TYR A 50 28.60 7.34 -16.80
C TYR A 50 28.43 5.85 -16.48
N VAL A 51 28.29 5.48 -15.20
CA VAL A 51 28.02 4.09 -14.79
C VAL A 51 26.64 3.63 -15.29
N LEU A 52 25.60 4.42 -15.08
CA LEU A 52 24.24 4.11 -15.56
C LEU A 52 24.17 4.02 -17.09
N TRP A 53 24.89 4.89 -17.80
CA TRP A 53 25.00 4.85 -19.27
C TRP A 53 25.65 3.54 -19.72
N GLY A 54 26.80 3.17 -19.13
CA GLY A 54 27.51 1.94 -19.47
C GLY A 54 26.68 0.67 -19.23
N ILE A 55 25.93 0.62 -18.12
CA ILE A 55 25.00 -0.49 -17.83
C ILE A 55 23.86 -0.53 -18.85
N GLY A 56 23.18 0.61 -19.07
CA GLY A 56 22.03 0.70 -19.96
C GLY A 56 22.37 0.36 -21.42
N GLU A 57 23.49 0.86 -21.93
CA GLU A 57 23.90 0.62 -23.32
C GLU A 57 24.40 -0.83 -23.51
N SER A 58 25.12 -1.40 -22.55
CA SER A 58 25.57 -2.80 -22.62
C SER A 58 24.42 -3.79 -22.70
N PHE A 59 23.39 -3.63 -21.85
CA PHE A 59 22.19 -4.47 -21.92
C PHE A 59 21.36 -4.19 -23.18
N SER A 60 21.30 -2.94 -23.65
CA SER A 60 20.64 -2.58 -24.91
C SER A 60 21.30 -3.30 -26.09
N ALA A 61 22.64 -3.30 -26.18
CA ALA A 61 23.37 -4.00 -27.23
C ALA A 61 23.08 -5.51 -27.27
N CYS A 62 23.00 -6.17 -26.11
CA CYS A 62 22.61 -7.59 -26.02
C CYS A 62 21.18 -7.83 -26.56
N VAL A 63 20.21 -6.99 -26.18
CA VAL A 63 18.82 -7.12 -26.64
C VAL A 63 18.69 -6.79 -28.13
N LEU A 64 19.41 -5.79 -28.64
CA LEU A 64 19.43 -5.44 -30.06
C LEU A 64 20.00 -6.59 -30.92
N ALA A 65 21.06 -7.26 -30.47
CA ALA A 65 21.62 -8.42 -31.16
C ALA A 65 20.62 -9.60 -31.21
N LEU A 66 19.95 -9.91 -30.09
CA LEU A 66 18.92 -10.94 -30.02
C LEU A 66 17.70 -10.60 -30.90
N TYR A 67 17.25 -9.34 -30.88
CA TYR A 67 16.12 -8.89 -31.67
C TYR A 67 16.43 -8.85 -33.18
N PHE A 68 17.65 -8.47 -33.57
CA PHE A 68 18.12 -8.57 -34.95
C PHE A 68 18.12 -10.04 -35.44
N HIS A 69 18.64 -10.96 -34.63
CA HIS A 69 18.61 -12.40 -34.93
C HIS A 69 17.18 -12.94 -35.07
N ARG A 70 16.24 -12.45 -34.25
CA ARG A 70 14.81 -12.77 -34.36
C ARG A 70 14.18 -12.21 -35.65
N LEU A 71 14.59 -11.03 -36.12
CA LEU A 71 14.06 -10.43 -37.35
C LEU A 71 14.59 -11.09 -38.63
N THR A 72 15.77 -11.73 -38.60
CA THR A 72 16.29 -12.47 -39.76
C THR A 72 15.75 -13.89 -39.90
N ILE A 73 15.30 -14.52 -38.81
CA ILE A 73 14.79 -15.90 -38.81
C ILE A 73 13.26 -15.98 -38.84
N HIS A 74 12.55 -15.04 -38.21
CA HIS A 74 11.10 -15.07 -38.08
C HIS A 74 10.41 -13.88 -38.76
N SER A 75 9.21 -14.11 -39.30
CA SER A 75 8.38 -13.08 -39.94
C SER A 75 8.16 -11.84 -39.07
N ILE A 76 7.92 -10.70 -39.72
CA ILE A 76 7.67 -9.38 -39.10
C ILE A 76 6.69 -9.50 -37.92
N PRO A 77 6.90 -8.79 -36.78
CA PRO A 77 6.02 -8.87 -35.62
C PRO A 77 4.53 -8.66 -35.93
N PRO A 78 3.60 -9.25 -35.15
CA PRO A 78 2.15 -9.07 -35.34
C PRO A 78 1.68 -7.61 -35.36
N LYS A 79 0.54 -7.34 -36.01
CA LYS A 79 0.00 -5.98 -36.23
C LYS A 79 -0.19 -5.20 -34.93
N GLU A 80 -0.48 -5.89 -33.84
CA GLU A 80 -0.77 -5.35 -32.52
C GLU A 80 0.48 -4.75 -31.86
N VAL A 81 1.67 -5.25 -32.22
CA VAL A 81 2.96 -4.85 -31.63
C VAL A 81 3.91 -4.16 -32.62
N ILE A 82 3.45 -3.86 -33.85
CA ILE A 82 4.29 -3.30 -34.91
C ILE A 82 4.98 -1.99 -34.54
N VAL A 83 4.35 -1.15 -33.70
CA VAL A 83 4.94 0.10 -33.23
C VAL A 83 6.19 -0.13 -32.36
N SER A 84 6.30 -1.29 -31.70
CA SER A 84 7.49 -1.63 -30.91
C SER A 84 8.78 -1.70 -31.72
N VAL A 85 8.71 -1.82 -33.05
CA VAL A 85 9.88 -1.81 -33.96
C VAL A 85 10.64 -0.47 -33.91
N PHE A 86 10.06 0.61 -33.36
CA PHE A 86 10.75 1.88 -33.11
C PHE A 86 11.57 1.91 -31.81
N LEU A 87 11.30 1.02 -30.84
CA LEU A 87 11.99 1.00 -29.54
C LEU A 87 13.53 0.85 -29.62
N PRO A 88 14.13 0.12 -30.58
CA PRO A 88 15.58 0.09 -30.81
C PRO A 88 16.25 1.45 -30.98
N ILE A 89 15.51 2.45 -31.49
CA ILE A 89 16.02 3.83 -31.66
C ILE A 89 16.15 4.53 -30.30
N GLY A 90 15.38 4.11 -29.29
CA GLY A 90 15.36 4.66 -27.94
C GLY A 90 16.73 4.72 -27.25
N PRO A 91 17.39 3.58 -26.98
CA PRO A 91 18.72 3.59 -26.35
C PRO A 91 19.78 4.24 -27.25
N LEU A 92 19.72 4.04 -28.57
CA LEU A 92 20.71 4.61 -29.49
C LEU A 92 20.64 6.15 -29.56
N GLY A 93 19.44 6.73 -29.61
CA GLY A 93 19.25 8.18 -29.58
C GLY A 93 19.52 8.77 -28.20
N GLN A 94 18.90 8.23 -27.14
CA GLN A 94 19.07 8.77 -25.79
C GLN A 94 20.49 8.57 -25.26
N GLY A 95 21.12 7.44 -25.59
CA GLY A 95 22.50 7.14 -25.24
C GLY A 95 23.49 8.03 -26.00
N GLY A 96 23.26 8.30 -27.28
CA GLY A 96 24.04 9.27 -28.07
C GLY A 96 23.95 10.68 -27.48
N PHE A 97 22.74 11.15 -27.18
CA PHE A 97 22.55 12.43 -26.49
C PHE A 97 23.21 12.45 -25.09
N GLY A 98 23.04 11.38 -24.31
CA GLY A 98 23.60 11.27 -22.96
C GLY A 98 25.12 11.32 -22.92
N ILE A 99 25.81 10.61 -23.83
CA ILE A 99 27.28 10.59 -23.84
C ILE A 99 27.87 11.93 -24.31
N GLN A 100 27.19 12.65 -25.22
CA GLN A 100 27.55 14.03 -25.57
C GLN A 100 27.39 14.98 -24.39
N GLN A 101 26.25 14.94 -23.70
CA GLN A 101 25.96 15.81 -22.57
C GLN A 101 26.92 15.55 -21.40
N LEU A 102 27.25 14.29 -21.10
CA LEU A 102 28.24 13.94 -20.07
C LEU A 102 29.64 14.40 -20.46
N GLY A 103 30.05 14.25 -21.73
CA GLY A 103 31.32 14.79 -22.23
C GLY A 103 31.41 16.32 -22.12
N LYS A 104 30.32 17.03 -22.42
CA LYS A 104 30.20 18.50 -22.29
C LYS A 104 30.41 18.96 -20.85
N VAL A 105 29.77 18.30 -19.87
CA VAL A 105 29.94 18.65 -18.44
C VAL A 105 31.31 18.21 -17.91
N ALA A 106 31.84 17.07 -18.36
CA ALA A 106 33.19 16.64 -18.00
C ALA A 106 34.27 17.66 -18.42
N LEU A 107 34.08 18.34 -19.55
CA LEU A 107 34.99 19.38 -20.05
C LEU A 107 35.13 20.58 -19.10
N THR A 108 34.04 21.01 -18.44
CA THR A 108 34.05 22.13 -17.50
C THR A 108 34.40 21.70 -16.08
N LEU A 109 33.98 20.50 -15.67
CA LEU A 109 34.02 20.07 -14.28
C LEU A 109 35.32 19.36 -13.86
N LEU A 110 36.00 18.65 -14.78
CA LEU A 110 37.28 18.02 -14.47
C LEU A 110 38.42 19.02 -14.20
N PRO A 111 38.52 20.19 -14.87
CA PRO A 111 39.44 21.26 -14.48
C PRO A 111 39.25 21.81 -13.05
N GLU A 112 38.01 21.83 -12.53
CA GLU A 112 37.66 22.41 -11.23
C GLU A 112 37.84 21.45 -10.05
N THR A 113 38.13 20.17 -10.32
CA THR A 113 38.23 19.12 -9.31
C THR A 113 39.64 18.54 -9.24
N GLN A 114 40.00 17.91 -8.11
CA GLN A 114 41.29 17.21 -7.97
C GLN A 114 41.36 15.90 -8.78
N ALA A 115 40.29 15.54 -9.52
CA ALA A 115 40.23 14.33 -10.33
C ALA A 115 41.29 14.36 -11.45
N PHE A 116 42.07 13.28 -11.54
CA PHE A 116 43.24 13.16 -12.44
C PHE A 116 44.37 14.19 -12.22
N GLY A 117 44.31 15.02 -11.17
CA GLY A 117 45.34 16.01 -10.84
C GLY A 117 45.65 16.94 -12.03
N SER A 118 46.93 17.05 -12.40
CA SER A 118 47.37 17.89 -13.53
C SER A 118 46.86 17.44 -14.91
N LEU A 119 46.19 16.29 -15.00
CA LEU A 119 45.59 15.78 -16.24
C LEU A 119 44.09 16.07 -16.36
N GLY A 120 43.43 16.68 -15.36
CA GLY A 120 41.98 16.93 -15.35
C GLY A 120 41.46 17.63 -16.61
N VAL A 121 42.15 18.68 -17.08
CA VAL A 121 41.83 19.41 -18.32
C VAL A 121 41.83 18.48 -19.54
N ARG A 122 42.90 17.70 -19.71
CA ARG A 122 43.04 16.74 -20.83
C ARG A 122 42.00 15.61 -20.73
N GLY A 123 41.65 15.19 -19.51
CA GLY A 123 40.59 14.22 -19.27
C GLY A 123 39.23 14.72 -19.79
N GLY A 124 38.88 15.97 -19.51
CA GLY A 124 37.66 16.62 -20.02
C GLY A 124 37.64 16.72 -21.54
N GLU A 125 38.74 17.19 -22.15
CA GLU A 125 38.88 17.26 -23.61
C GLU A 125 38.69 15.89 -24.29
N ILE A 126 39.32 14.84 -23.76
CA ILE A 126 39.21 13.47 -24.28
C ILE A 126 37.78 12.95 -24.15
N LEU A 127 37.13 13.12 -23.00
CA LEU A 127 35.76 12.64 -22.77
C LEU A 127 34.73 13.36 -23.64
N TYR A 128 34.91 14.67 -23.88
CA TYR A 128 34.07 15.44 -24.80
C TYR A 128 34.18 14.94 -26.24
N VAL A 129 35.41 14.84 -26.78
CA VAL A 129 35.65 14.37 -28.16
C VAL A 129 35.18 12.93 -28.34
N LEU A 130 35.43 12.06 -27.35
CA LEU A 130 34.98 10.68 -27.38
C LEU A 130 33.44 10.56 -27.32
N GLY A 131 32.78 11.41 -26.53
CA GLY A 131 31.31 11.46 -26.45
C GLY A 131 30.67 11.84 -27.79
N VAL A 132 31.18 12.88 -28.45
CA VAL A 132 30.71 13.26 -29.80
C VAL A 132 30.97 12.13 -30.82
N PHE A 133 32.14 11.50 -30.78
CA PHE A 133 32.47 10.39 -31.69
C PHE A 133 31.55 9.17 -31.48
N LEU A 134 31.32 8.76 -30.24
CA LEU A 134 30.41 7.65 -29.91
C LEU A 134 28.97 7.95 -30.35
N ALA A 135 28.50 9.17 -30.15
CA ALA A 135 27.15 9.56 -30.56
C ALA A 135 26.96 9.54 -32.09
N ILE A 136 27.97 9.89 -32.90
CA ILE A 136 27.92 9.72 -34.36
C ILE A 136 27.71 8.24 -34.74
N ILE A 137 28.40 7.32 -34.05
CA ILE A 137 28.26 5.87 -34.28
C ILE A 137 26.86 5.39 -33.90
N MET A 138 26.36 5.78 -32.72
CA MET A 138 25.03 5.39 -32.23
C MET A 138 23.91 5.96 -33.12
N TRP A 139 24.04 7.22 -33.56
CA TRP A 139 23.14 7.87 -34.50
C TRP A 139 23.12 7.15 -35.85
N GLY A 140 24.29 6.79 -36.39
CA GLY A 140 24.40 6.01 -37.63
C GLY A 140 23.73 4.64 -37.52
N PHE A 141 23.85 3.95 -36.38
CA PHE A 141 23.17 2.69 -36.13
C PHE A 141 21.65 2.86 -35.95
N ALA A 142 21.21 3.96 -35.34
CA ALA A 142 19.78 4.29 -35.18
C ALA A 142 19.07 4.46 -36.54
N LEU A 143 19.75 4.98 -37.56
CA LEU A 143 19.19 5.09 -38.92
C LEU A 143 18.85 3.72 -39.56
N VAL A 144 19.61 2.66 -39.25
CA VAL A 144 19.31 1.31 -39.72
C VAL A 144 18.00 0.81 -39.13
N TRP A 145 17.82 1.00 -37.81
CA TRP A 145 16.58 0.65 -37.12
C TRP A 145 15.38 1.49 -37.57
N LEU A 146 15.58 2.80 -37.78
CA LEU A 146 14.57 3.68 -38.37
C LEU A 146 14.14 3.21 -39.76
N SER A 147 15.09 2.76 -40.59
CA SER A 147 14.79 2.21 -41.92
C SER A 147 13.94 0.94 -41.83
N PHE A 148 14.29 -0.01 -40.94
CA PHE A 148 13.48 -1.20 -40.70
C PHE A 148 12.08 -0.87 -40.17
N ALA A 149 11.96 0.12 -39.29
CA ALA A 149 10.69 0.53 -38.71
C ALA A 149 9.77 1.18 -39.76
N LEU A 150 10.31 2.03 -40.64
CA LEU A 150 9.58 2.63 -41.77
C LEU A 150 9.17 1.59 -42.82
N ILE A 151 10.03 0.63 -43.16
CA ILE A 151 9.69 -0.48 -44.07
C ILE A 151 8.58 -1.35 -43.47
N SER A 152 8.66 -1.65 -42.17
CA SER A 152 7.65 -2.45 -41.47
C SER A 152 6.27 -1.79 -41.50
N ILE A 153 6.19 -0.47 -41.29
CA ILE A 153 4.93 0.28 -41.34
C ILE A 153 4.38 0.46 -42.76
N THR A 154 5.23 0.76 -43.74
CA THR A 154 4.78 0.90 -45.14
C THR A 154 4.29 -0.42 -45.74
N THR A 155 4.82 -1.56 -45.26
CA THR A 155 4.35 -2.91 -45.63
C THR A 155 3.06 -3.31 -44.92
N MET A 156 2.85 -2.88 -43.67
CA MET A 156 1.63 -3.19 -42.90
C MET A 156 0.50 -2.19 -43.14
N GLN A 157 -0.32 -2.45 -44.17
CA GLN A 157 -1.57 -1.70 -44.33
C GLN A 157 -2.57 -1.99 -43.19
N ASN A 158 -3.09 -0.90 -42.62
CA ASN A 158 -4.11 -0.79 -41.57
C ASN A 158 -3.81 -1.63 -40.30
N PHE A 159 -3.40 -0.94 -39.24
CA PHE A 159 -3.29 -1.45 -37.87
C PHE A 159 -4.04 -0.52 -36.91
N PRO A 160 -4.76 -1.05 -35.90
CA PRO A 160 -5.64 -0.26 -35.04
C PRO A 160 -4.86 0.64 -34.05
N PHE A 161 -5.51 1.70 -33.58
CA PHE A 161 -5.02 2.51 -32.47
C PHE A 161 -4.84 1.65 -31.21
N ASN A 162 -3.67 1.73 -30.57
CA ASN A 162 -3.38 1.05 -29.32
C ASN A 162 -2.37 1.85 -28.47
N MET A 163 -2.24 1.51 -27.19
CA MET A 163 -1.33 2.21 -26.26
C MET A 163 0.14 2.17 -26.68
N GLY A 164 0.55 1.25 -27.55
CA GLY A 164 1.88 1.18 -28.14
C GLY A 164 2.21 2.33 -29.08
N TRP A 165 1.24 3.14 -29.51
CA TRP A 165 1.44 4.31 -30.39
C TRP A 165 2.34 5.40 -29.77
N TRP A 166 2.42 5.48 -28.43
CA TRP A 166 3.42 6.31 -27.74
C TRP A 166 4.87 5.86 -28.02
N GLY A 167 5.07 4.65 -28.55
CA GLY A 167 6.34 4.18 -29.09
C GLY A 167 6.83 4.89 -30.35
N PHE A 168 6.05 5.80 -30.94
CA PHE A 168 6.52 6.71 -31.99
C PHE A 168 7.26 7.93 -31.44
N THR A 169 6.70 8.57 -30.41
CA THR A 169 7.13 9.90 -29.97
C THR A 169 8.45 9.86 -29.22
N PHE A 170 8.62 8.92 -28.30
CA PHE A 170 9.86 8.81 -27.52
C PHE A 170 11.09 8.49 -28.41
N PRO A 171 11.13 7.41 -29.23
CA PRO A 171 12.34 7.06 -29.95
C PRO A 171 12.72 8.07 -31.04
N LEU A 172 11.74 8.65 -31.74
CA LEU A 172 12.00 9.73 -32.71
C LEU A 172 12.44 11.02 -32.00
N GLY A 173 11.87 11.33 -30.83
CA GLY A 173 12.24 12.48 -30.01
C GLY A 173 13.68 12.42 -29.51
N VAL A 174 14.12 11.27 -28.97
CA VAL A 174 15.51 11.12 -28.48
C VAL A 174 16.53 11.02 -29.62
N LEU A 175 16.11 10.55 -30.81
CA LEU A 175 16.95 10.67 -32.01
C LEU A 175 17.07 12.14 -32.45
N ALA A 176 15.99 12.94 -32.37
CA ALA A 176 16.03 14.36 -32.68
C ALA A 176 16.93 15.15 -31.70
N THR A 177 16.87 14.89 -30.39
CA THR A 177 17.77 15.56 -29.42
C THR A 177 19.23 15.19 -29.62
N CYS A 178 19.55 13.92 -29.89
CA CYS A 178 20.90 13.48 -30.29
C CYS A 178 21.36 14.20 -31.58
N THR A 179 20.49 14.28 -32.59
CA THR A 179 20.79 14.98 -33.86
C THR A 179 21.03 16.48 -33.63
N SER A 180 20.27 17.11 -32.73
CA SER A 180 20.45 18.52 -32.36
C SER A 180 21.77 18.75 -31.63
N ALA A 181 22.12 17.88 -30.68
CA ALA A 181 23.41 17.94 -30.02
C ALA A 181 24.56 17.76 -31.02
N LEU A 182 24.48 16.80 -31.95
CA LEU A 182 25.48 16.67 -33.03
C LEU A 182 25.55 17.91 -33.93
N ALA A 183 24.43 18.57 -34.20
CA ALA A 183 24.38 19.81 -34.97
C ALA A 183 25.14 20.97 -34.31
N GLU A 184 25.08 21.07 -32.98
CA GLU A 184 25.81 22.05 -32.17
C GLU A 184 27.30 21.69 -32.05
N ASN A 185 27.61 20.43 -31.72
CA ASN A 185 28.99 19.98 -31.49
C ASN A 185 29.86 19.92 -32.77
N LEU A 186 29.25 19.78 -33.95
CA LEU A 186 29.95 19.67 -35.25
C LEU A 186 29.73 20.89 -36.17
N ASP A 187 28.99 21.92 -35.72
CA ASP A 187 28.50 23.07 -36.49
C ASP A 187 28.03 22.74 -37.93
N SER A 188 27.27 21.64 -38.07
CA SER A 188 26.94 21.09 -39.38
C SER A 188 25.51 21.42 -39.80
N ASP A 189 25.36 22.12 -40.92
CA ASP A 189 24.04 22.43 -41.50
C ASP A 189 23.25 21.17 -41.88
N PHE A 190 23.93 20.06 -42.22
CA PHE A 190 23.29 18.76 -42.42
C PHE A 190 22.54 18.31 -41.15
N PHE A 191 23.21 18.27 -40.00
CA PHE A 191 22.59 17.86 -38.74
C PHE A 191 21.54 18.88 -38.26
N LYS A 192 21.70 20.18 -38.53
CA LYS A 192 20.66 21.20 -38.25
C LYS A 192 19.37 20.90 -39.04
N VAL A 193 19.47 20.60 -40.33
CA VAL A 193 18.32 20.23 -41.17
C VAL A 193 17.73 18.87 -40.77
N SER A 194 18.57 17.86 -40.50
CA SER A 194 18.10 16.55 -40.04
C SER A 194 17.35 16.63 -38.70
N SER A 195 17.85 17.42 -37.74
CA SER A 195 17.18 17.67 -36.46
C SER A 195 15.80 18.32 -36.66
N MET A 196 15.69 19.30 -37.55
CA MET A 196 14.41 19.91 -37.92
C MET A 196 13.43 18.90 -38.53
N ILE A 197 13.88 18.04 -39.46
CA ILE A 197 13.04 17.02 -40.10
C ILE A 197 12.53 15.99 -39.08
N LEU A 198 13.41 15.50 -38.20
CA LEU A 198 13.04 14.55 -37.14
C LEU A 198 12.07 15.18 -36.13
N SER A 199 12.32 16.43 -35.70
CA SER A 199 11.44 17.17 -34.80
C SER A 199 10.05 17.42 -35.39
N LEU A 200 9.97 17.78 -36.69
CA LEU A 200 8.70 17.89 -37.39
C LEU A 200 7.99 16.54 -37.53
N SER A 201 8.75 15.46 -37.73
CA SER A 201 8.20 14.10 -37.81
C SER A 201 7.57 13.68 -36.48
N VAL A 202 8.18 13.98 -35.33
CA VAL A 202 7.59 13.73 -33.99
C VAL A 202 6.21 14.40 -33.83
N LEU A 203 6.01 15.58 -34.42
CA LEU A 203 4.73 16.29 -34.39
C LEU A 203 3.71 15.74 -35.40
N LEU A 204 4.15 15.39 -36.62
CA LEU A 204 3.27 15.03 -37.73
C LEU A 204 2.84 13.55 -37.71
N PHE A 205 3.71 12.63 -37.31
CA PHE A 205 3.43 11.18 -37.34
C PHE A 205 2.21 10.79 -36.47
N PRO A 206 2.07 11.28 -35.22
CA PRO A 206 0.89 11.00 -34.41
C PRO A 206 -0.40 11.57 -35.03
N LEU A 207 -0.35 12.79 -35.57
CA LEU A 207 -1.50 13.49 -36.15
C LEU A 207 -2.02 12.83 -37.43
N GLU A 208 -1.12 12.38 -38.32
CA GLU A 208 -1.52 11.75 -39.59
C GLU A 208 -2.13 10.36 -39.38
N MET A 209 -1.66 9.63 -38.35
CA MET A 209 -2.19 8.30 -38.04
C MET A 209 -3.50 8.34 -37.24
N ASP A 210 -3.72 9.35 -36.39
CA ASP A 210 -4.99 9.55 -35.68
C ASP A 210 -6.15 9.85 -36.67
N TRP A 211 -5.87 10.66 -37.70
CA TRP A 211 -6.80 10.93 -38.80
C TRP A 211 -7.22 9.67 -39.58
N LYS A 212 -6.29 8.72 -39.82
CA LYS A 212 -6.58 7.47 -40.56
C LYS A 212 -7.50 6.51 -39.81
N ASN A 213 -7.60 6.61 -38.47
CA ASN A 213 -8.49 5.76 -37.67
C ASN A 213 -9.88 6.38 -37.41
N HIS A 214 -10.02 7.71 -37.53
CA HIS A 214 -11.28 8.42 -37.26
C HIS A 214 -12.25 8.51 -38.46
N SER A 215 -11.88 8.01 -39.65
CA SER A 215 -12.70 8.11 -40.85
C SER A 215 -13.73 6.98 -41.04
N SER A 216 -14.80 6.97 -40.23
CA SER A 216 -16.13 6.44 -40.62
C SER A 216 -17.26 7.06 -39.75
N PRO A 217 -18.52 7.19 -40.23
CA PRO A 217 -19.31 8.40 -39.96
C PRO A 217 -20.45 8.25 -38.91
N LEU A 218 -20.73 9.33 -38.13
CA LEU A 218 -22.07 9.93 -37.92
C LEU A 218 -22.13 11.09 -36.88
N ARG A 219 -22.18 12.33 -37.41
CA ARG A 219 -22.93 13.55 -36.98
C ARG A 219 -23.15 13.93 -35.49
N LEU A 220 -22.60 15.09 -35.11
CA LEU A 220 -23.12 16.27 -34.36
C LEU A 220 -21.94 17.29 -34.44
N ASP A 221 -22.01 18.59 -34.77
CA ASP A 221 -23.04 19.64 -34.68
C ASP A 221 -22.80 20.74 -35.75
N SER A 222 -23.85 21.28 -36.37
CA SER A 222 -23.73 22.03 -37.65
C SER A 222 -22.90 23.32 -37.63
N LEU A 223 -22.78 23.99 -36.47
CA LEU A 223 -22.02 25.26 -36.36
C LEU A 223 -20.52 25.02 -36.12
N VAL A 224 -20.18 23.87 -35.55
CA VAL A 224 -18.80 23.37 -35.49
C VAL A 224 -18.43 22.78 -36.85
N ASP A 225 -19.33 22.01 -37.47
CA ASP A 225 -19.14 21.46 -38.81
C ASP A 225 -18.84 22.56 -39.85
N ASP A 226 -19.55 23.70 -39.87
CA ASP A 226 -19.26 24.81 -40.80
C ASP A 226 -17.84 25.39 -40.61
N LEU A 227 -17.40 25.61 -39.37
CA LEU A 227 -16.05 26.11 -39.06
C LEU A 227 -14.97 25.07 -39.37
N VAL A 228 -15.25 23.81 -39.09
CA VAL A 228 -14.38 22.67 -39.37
C VAL A 228 -14.32 22.38 -40.87
N GLU A 229 -15.38 22.62 -41.64
CA GLU A 229 -15.41 22.50 -43.09
C GLU A 229 -14.66 23.66 -43.76
N VAL A 230 -14.83 24.90 -43.30
CA VAL A 230 -14.01 26.05 -43.73
C VAL A 230 -12.53 25.81 -43.44
N TRP A 231 -12.19 25.30 -42.24
CA TRP A 231 -10.84 24.84 -41.94
C TRP A 231 -10.43 23.69 -42.86
N HIS A 232 -11.29 22.72 -43.14
CA HIS A 232 -10.92 21.59 -43.98
C HIS A 232 -10.68 21.96 -45.45
N VAL A 233 -11.46 22.88 -46.03
CA VAL A 233 -11.28 23.37 -47.40
C VAL A 233 -10.01 24.22 -47.51
N HIS A 234 -9.71 25.03 -46.50
CA HIS A 234 -8.61 25.99 -46.56
C HIS A 234 -7.36 25.64 -45.73
N ARG A 235 -7.32 24.53 -44.97
CA ARG A 235 -6.17 24.18 -44.11
C ARG A 235 -4.85 24.09 -44.86
N THR A 236 -4.83 23.50 -46.04
CA THR A 236 -3.60 23.37 -46.83
C THR A 236 -3.06 24.74 -47.24
N PRO A 237 -3.83 25.62 -47.92
CA PRO A 237 -3.35 26.98 -48.20
C PRO A 237 -3.13 27.83 -46.95
N ILE A 238 -3.89 27.66 -45.86
CA ILE A 238 -3.64 28.38 -44.59
C ILE A 238 -2.31 27.94 -43.97
N LEU A 239 -2.01 26.65 -43.90
CA LEU A 239 -0.75 26.14 -43.35
C LEU A 239 0.44 26.54 -44.23
N PHE A 240 0.31 26.50 -45.56
CA PHE A 240 1.33 27.02 -46.46
C PHE A 240 1.47 28.55 -46.37
N ALA A 241 0.40 29.31 -46.16
CA ALA A 241 0.47 30.75 -45.95
C ALA A 241 1.12 31.09 -44.60
N VAL A 242 0.77 30.39 -43.51
CA VAL A 242 1.41 30.54 -42.20
C VAL A 242 2.88 30.15 -42.27
N LEU A 243 3.23 29.06 -42.95
CA LEU A 243 4.62 28.66 -43.15
C LEU A 243 5.38 29.69 -44.01
N ALA A 244 4.76 30.20 -45.09
CA ALA A 244 5.35 31.24 -45.93
C ALA A 244 5.52 32.56 -45.17
N VAL A 245 4.57 32.95 -44.33
CA VAL A 245 4.67 34.11 -43.43
C VAL A 245 5.77 33.87 -42.41
N LEU A 246 5.83 32.73 -41.72
CA LEU A 246 6.89 32.43 -40.74
C LEU A 246 8.28 32.39 -41.40
N CYS A 247 8.40 31.84 -42.61
CA CYS A 247 9.64 31.89 -43.39
C CYS A 247 9.98 33.31 -43.84
N ALA A 248 9.02 34.09 -44.34
CA ALA A 248 9.22 35.48 -44.73
C ALA A 248 9.59 36.36 -43.54
N THR A 249 8.93 36.20 -42.39
CA THR A 249 9.26 36.86 -41.12
C THR A 249 10.65 36.43 -40.62
N ARG A 250 11.01 35.15 -40.72
CA ARG A 250 12.34 34.66 -40.32
C ARG A 250 13.45 35.15 -41.26
N ILE A 251 13.17 35.29 -42.56
CA ILE A 251 14.07 35.89 -43.56
C ILE A 251 14.18 37.41 -43.31
N TYR A 252 13.06 38.10 -43.11
CA TYR A 252 13.00 39.53 -42.76
C TYR A 252 13.77 39.83 -41.47
N LEU A 253 13.57 39.06 -40.40
CA LEU A 253 14.33 39.15 -39.16
C LEU A 253 15.82 38.80 -39.34
N ARG A 254 16.18 37.92 -40.30
CA ARG A 254 17.59 37.64 -40.63
C ARG A 254 18.26 38.75 -41.45
N ILE A 255 17.49 39.48 -42.27
CA ILE A 255 17.98 40.58 -43.11
C ILE A 255 18.01 41.90 -42.32
N ASN A 256 17.05 42.13 -41.43
CA ASN A 256 16.93 43.35 -40.63
C ASN A 256 17.53 43.26 -39.22
N ASN A 257 17.97 42.09 -38.74
CA ASN A 257 18.87 42.05 -37.58
C ASN A 257 20.26 42.55 -38.00
N GLU A 258 20.49 43.85 -37.86
CA GLU A 258 21.83 44.35 -37.62
C GLU A 258 22.43 43.63 -36.39
N LYS A 259 23.71 43.29 -36.45
CA LYS A 259 24.41 42.62 -35.35
C LYS A 259 24.56 43.59 -34.17
N ALA A 260 23.61 43.56 -33.24
CA ALA A 260 23.79 44.18 -31.94
C ALA A 260 24.88 43.43 -31.16
N GLU A 261 25.90 44.15 -30.68
CA GLU A 261 26.90 43.58 -29.77
C GLU A 261 26.27 43.22 -28.42
N LEU A 262 26.76 42.13 -27.82
CA LEU A 262 26.27 41.62 -26.54
C LEU A 262 26.65 42.58 -25.41
N VAL A 263 25.64 43.24 -24.81
CA VAL A 263 25.81 44.04 -23.59
C VAL A 263 26.19 43.10 -22.45
N THR A 264 27.39 43.28 -21.90
CA THR A 264 27.86 42.54 -20.73
C THR A 264 27.35 43.17 -19.44
N PHE A 265 26.82 42.35 -18.53
CA PHE A 265 26.44 42.82 -17.19
C PHE A 265 27.71 43.11 -16.34
N PRO A 266 27.71 44.17 -15.51
CA PRO A 266 28.91 44.59 -14.79
C PRO A 266 29.27 43.61 -13.66
N LYS A 267 30.57 43.29 -13.56
CA LYS A 267 31.16 42.53 -12.44
C LYS A 267 31.06 43.36 -11.16
N VAL A 268 30.52 42.78 -10.10
CA VAL A 268 30.56 43.35 -8.75
C VAL A 268 31.45 42.46 -7.87
N TYR A 269 32.34 43.10 -7.10
CA TYR A 269 33.37 42.53 -6.22
C TYR A 269 34.64 41.99 -6.91
N GLN A 270 35.69 42.82 -6.85
CA GLN A 270 37.10 42.42 -6.91
C GLN A 270 37.65 42.22 -5.49
N GLU A 271 38.76 41.51 -5.40
CA GLU A 271 39.53 41.18 -4.19
C GLU A 271 40.17 42.41 -3.51
N PRO A 272 40.48 42.34 -2.20
CA PRO A 272 41.61 43.02 -1.59
C PRO A 272 42.88 42.14 -1.59
N GLU A 273 44.04 42.77 -1.72
CA GLU A 273 45.33 42.13 -1.99
C GLU A 273 45.99 41.39 -0.79
N LYS A 274 47.03 40.61 -1.13
CA LYS A 274 47.88 39.80 -0.26
C LYS A 274 48.66 40.62 0.78
N ILE A 275 48.80 40.06 1.99
CA ILE A 275 50.03 40.21 2.80
C ILE A 275 50.41 38.82 3.32
N ALA A 276 51.69 38.47 3.19
CA ALA A 276 52.31 37.32 3.86
C ALA A 276 53.42 37.84 4.78
N ILE A 277 53.65 37.18 5.94
CA ILE A 277 54.92 37.13 6.67
C ILE A 277 54.89 35.95 7.66
N GLU A 278 56.08 35.45 7.95
CA GLU A 278 56.44 34.12 8.43
C GLU A 278 56.42 33.89 9.96
N GLU A 279 56.48 32.59 10.32
CA GLU A 279 57.33 31.98 11.37
C GLU A 279 57.01 32.04 12.89
N LYS A 280 56.95 30.81 13.48
CA LYS A 280 57.90 30.21 14.48
C LYS A 280 57.41 29.74 15.88
N THR A 281 57.56 28.43 16.09
CA THR A 281 58.03 27.69 17.30
C THR A 281 57.25 27.63 18.63
N SER A 282 56.57 26.49 18.83
CA SER A 282 56.80 25.47 19.90
C SER A 282 57.00 25.83 21.40
N ALA A 283 56.02 25.40 22.22
CA ALA A 283 56.17 24.65 23.51
C ALA A 283 56.88 25.34 24.72
N PRO A 284 56.85 24.79 25.98
CA PRO A 284 56.21 23.56 26.48
C PRO A 284 55.34 23.69 27.77
N LYS A 285 54.79 22.55 28.22
CA LYS A 285 53.97 22.35 29.44
C LYS A 285 54.78 22.38 30.76
N THR A 286 54.11 22.68 31.88
CA THR A 286 54.44 22.15 33.23
C THR A 286 53.17 21.93 34.07
N GLU A 287 53.22 21.00 35.01
CA GLU A 287 52.12 20.31 35.75
C GLU A 287 52.45 20.33 37.28
N PRO A 288 51.74 19.67 38.23
CA PRO A 288 50.44 20.01 38.84
C PRO A 288 50.47 20.08 40.42
N GLN A 289 49.33 19.78 41.09
CA GLN A 289 49.10 19.38 42.51
C GLN A 289 48.52 20.45 43.52
N PRO A 290 48.00 20.08 44.74
CA PRO A 290 46.57 19.71 44.97
C PRO A 290 45.95 20.21 46.31
N LYS A 291 44.67 19.87 46.66
CA LYS A 291 44.22 19.35 48.00
C LYS A 291 42.69 19.35 48.32
N ARG A 292 42.20 18.14 48.67
CA ARG A 292 41.23 17.67 49.70
C ARG A 292 40.24 18.58 50.52
N ASP A 293 38.99 18.08 50.54
CA ASP A 293 38.05 17.75 51.67
C ASP A 293 37.43 18.81 52.61
N VAL A 294 36.09 18.74 52.80
CA VAL A 294 35.33 18.47 54.08
C VAL A 294 33.78 18.46 53.84
N LYS A 295 32.99 17.72 54.65
CA LYS A 295 31.52 17.46 54.53
C LYS A 295 30.65 18.02 55.69
N SER A 296 29.34 18.21 55.45
CA SER A 296 28.23 18.13 56.46
C SER A 296 26.87 17.79 55.80
N GLN A 297 26.24 16.63 56.05
CA GLN A 297 25.00 16.42 56.87
C GLN A 297 23.81 17.36 56.56
N GLY A 298 22.58 16.98 56.17
CA GLY A 298 21.75 15.75 56.04
C GLY A 298 20.31 16.21 55.60
N PRO A 299 19.17 15.47 55.69
CA PRO A 299 18.90 14.05 55.96
C PRO A 299 18.45 13.26 54.70
N ARG A 300 18.00 12.00 54.85
CA ARG A 300 17.85 11.01 53.75
C ARG A 300 16.45 10.98 53.09
N ARG A 301 16.41 10.85 51.74
CA ARG A 301 15.28 10.32 50.96
C ARG A 301 15.61 8.90 50.47
N ILE A 302 14.65 7.99 50.52
CA ILE A 302 14.83 6.60 50.08
C ILE A 302 14.89 6.57 48.53
N LYS A 303 16.04 6.23 47.94
CA LYS A 303 16.12 5.84 46.52
C LYS A 303 15.76 4.36 46.42
N GLY A 304 14.66 4.04 45.76
CA GLY A 304 14.42 2.70 45.20
C GLY A 304 15.19 2.60 43.89
N GLY A 305 16.45 2.17 43.93
CA GLY A 305 17.23 1.92 42.72
C GLY A 305 16.77 0.64 42.03
N LEU A 306 16.76 0.62 40.70
CA LEU A 306 16.69 -0.65 39.98
C LEU A 306 17.89 -1.50 40.38
N ALA A 307 17.61 -2.69 40.89
CA ALA A 307 18.65 -3.69 41.09
C ALA A 307 19.09 -4.23 39.72
N LYS A 308 20.14 -3.63 39.14
CA LYS A 308 21.03 -4.38 38.24
C LYS A 308 21.57 -5.55 39.06
N LYS A 309 20.89 -6.70 38.99
CA LYS A 309 21.46 -7.97 39.44
C LYS A 309 22.69 -8.18 38.58
N PRO A 310 23.90 -8.36 39.16
CA PRO A 310 24.99 -8.92 38.37
C PRO A 310 24.53 -10.26 37.83
N SER A 311 24.90 -10.57 36.59
CA SER A 311 24.88 -11.93 36.08
C SER A 311 25.78 -12.77 37.00
N ASN A 312 25.17 -13.47 37.95
CA ASN A 312 25.87 -14.52 38.67
C ASN A 312 26.39 -15.50 37.60
N PRO A 313 27.68 -15.87 37.59
CA PRO A 313 28.15 -17.07 36.93
C PRO A 313 27.73 -18.28 37.78
N ALA A 314 26.44 -18.36 38.10
CA ALA A 314 25.79 -19.57 38.55
C ALA A 314 25.35 -20.28 37.29
N GLU A 315 25.90 -21.46 37.06
CA GLU A 315 25.39 -22.40 36.08
C GLU A 315 23.89 -22.57 36.36
N ASN A 316 23.03 -22.07 35.47
CA ASN A 316 21.64 -22.48 35.45
C ASN A 316 21.65 -23.95 35.03
N GLU A 317 21.75 -24.86 36.01
CA GLU A 317 21.40 -26.26 35.82
C GLU A 317 19.97 -26.31 35.30
N MET A 318 19.84 -26.42 33.98
CA MET A 318 18.53 -26.50 33.35
C MET A 318 17.88 -27.80 33.77
N ASP A 319 16.62 -27.71 34.18
CA ASP A 319 15.85 -28.84 34.65
C ASP A 319 15.47 -29.77 33.49
N LEU A 320 16.40 -30.68 33.16
CA LEU A 320 16.26 -31.68 32.11
C LEU A 320 15.09 -32.65 32.35
N SER A 321 14.42 -32.61 33.51
CA SER A 321 13.22 -33.42 33.78
C SER A 321 11.96 -32.90 33.09
N ARG A 322 11.93 -31.61 32.70
CA ARG A 322 10.80 -31.00 31.97
C ARG A 322 10.69 -31.60 30.56
N PRO A 323 9.47 -31.89 30.06
CA PRO A 323 9.31 -32.38 28.71
C PRO A 323 9.48 -31.25 27.68
N VAL A 324 9.91 -31.61 26.47
CA VAL A 324 10.08 -30.67 25.35
C VAL A 324 8.85 -30.68 24.45
N LEU A 325 8.31 -29.49 24.13
CA LEU A 325 7.21 -29.27 23.19
C LEU A 325 7.70 -28.52 21.94
N ILE A 326 7.43 -29.07 20.76
CA ILE A 326 7.72 -28.39 19.49
C ILE A 326 6.43 -27.78 18.96
N LEU A 327 6.41 -26.45 18.83
CA LEU A 327 5.32 -25.70 18.20
C LEU A 327 5.73 -25.33 16.78
N VAL A 328 4.94 -25.75 15.79
CA VAL A 328 5.14 -25.44 14.38
C VAL A 328 4.10 -24.42 13.94
N PHE A 329 4.56 -23.21 13.63
CA PHE A 329 3.75 -22.12 13.12
C PHE A 329 3.82 -22.07 11.59
N PHE A 330 2.68 -21.91 10.92
CA PHE A 330 2.63 -21.74 9.47
C PHE A 330 1.60 -20.68 9.07
N SER A 331 1.67 -20.22 7.82
CA SER A 331 0.63 -19.41 7.19
C SER A 331 0.30 -19.92 5.79
N SER A 332 -0.94 -19.67 5.34
CA SER A 332 -1.42 -20.24 4.07
C SER A 332 -2.52 -19.40 3.41
N VAL A 333 -2.17 -18.58 2.42
CA VAL A 333 -3.14 -17.94 1.49
C VAL A 333 -3.63 -18.93 0.41
N THR A 334 -2.86 -19.99 0.14
CA THR A 334 -3.27 -21.12 -0.72
C THR A 334 -3.16 -22.41 0.09
N THR A 335 -3.97 -23.44 -0.19
CA THR A 335 -3.99 -24.70 0.60
C THR A 335 -2.73 -25.58 0.45
N LYS A 336 -1.72 -25.14 -0.31
CA LYS A 336 -0.46 -25.89 -0.49
C LYS A 336 0.42 -25.86 0.77
N SER A 337 0.68 -24.70 1.35
CA SER A 337 1.58 -24.57 2.51
C SER A 337 1.01 -25.28 3.73
N GLU A 338 -0.30 -25.18 3.97
CA GLU A 338 -1.03 -25.97 4.96
C GLU A 338 -0.80 -27.48 4.80
N LYS A 339 -0.91 -28.02 3.57
CA LYS A 339 -0.67 -29.45 3.32
C LYS A 339 0.77 -29.84 3.67
N ILE A 340 1.75 -29.05 3.24
CA ILE A 340 3.18 -29.28 3.52
C ILE A 340 3.44 -29.23 5.03
N ALA A 341 2.86 -28.27 5.75
CA ALA A 341 3.02 -28.14 7.19
C ALA A 341 2.39 -29.30 7.99
N ARG A 342 1.20 -29.79 7.56
CA ARG A 342 0.58 -31.00 8.13
C ARG A 342 1.40 -32.26 7.85
N GLU A 343 2.00 -32.37 6.67
CA GLU A 343 2.87 -33.50 6.30
C GLU A 343 4.19 -33.47 7.06
N TYR A 344 4.80 -32.29 7.23
CA TYR A 344 5.99 -32.06 8.06
C TYR A 344 5.75 -32.44 9.53
N VAL A 345 4.67 -31.97 10.15
CA VAL A 345 4.35 -32.32 11.55
C VAL A 345 4.09 -33.81 11.72
N LYS A 346 3.42 -34.46 10.76
CA LYS A 346 3.22 -35.92 10.80
C LYS A 346 4.55 -36.69 10.71
N ASN A 347 5.51 -36.21 9.92
CA ASN A 347 6.84 -36.82 9.86
C ASN A 347 7.64 -36.55 11.14
N LEU A 348 7.53 -35.34 11.70
CA LEU A 348 8.15 -34.96 12.96
C LEU A 348 7.63 -35.79 14.14
N GLU A 349 6.33 -36.10 14.20
CA GLU A 349 5.75 -37.04 15.17
C GLU A 349 6.50 -38.38 15.21
N GLY A 350 6.87 -38.94 14.05
CA GLY A 350 7.64 -40.19 13.97
C GLY A 350 9.12 -40.06 14.29
N SER A 351 9.70 -38.86 14.15
CA SER A 351 11.09 -38.57 14.56
C SER A 351 11.20 -38.28 16.06
N VAL A 352 10.14 -37.77 16.70
CA VAL A 352 10.13 -37.40 18.12
C VAL A 352 10.38 -38.60 19.04
N ASP A 353 9.83 -39.78 18.73
CA ASP A 353 10.11 -41.00 19.49
C ASP A 353 11.61 -41.36 19.46
N GLN A 354 12.26 -41.21 18.30
CA GLN A 354 13.70 -41.45 18.13
C GLN A 354 14.54 -40.38 18.86
N LEU A 355 14.10 -39.12 18.86
CA LEU A 355 14.75 -38.04 19.60
C LEU A 355 14.64 -38.23 21.12
N ALA A 356 13.52 -38.78 21.61
CA ALA A 356 13.35 -39.12 23.02
C ALA A 356 14.32 -40.23 23.44
N GLU A 357 14.43 -41.31 22.67
CA GLU A 357 15.42 -42.39 22.90
C GLU A 357 16.87 -41.87 22.86
N GLN A 358 17.21 -41.02 21.89
CA GLN A 358 18.58 -40.50 21.72
C GLN A 358 18.98 -39.46 22.76
N SER A 359 18.02 -38.70 23.30
CA SER A 359 18.30 -37.62 24.25
C SER A 359 18.11 -38.00 25.72
N GLY A 360 17.34 -39.05 26.00
CA GLY A 360 16.94 -39.41 27.37
C GLY A 360 15.90 -38.46 27.97
N ARG A 361 15.35 -37.53 27.18
CA ARG A 361 14.38 -36.51 27.60
C ARG A 361 13.01 -36.79 26.98
N SER A 362 11.94 -36.60 27.76
CA SER A 362 10.57 -36.80 27.27
C SER A 362 10.15 -35.67 26.33
N PHE A 363 9.46 -36.01 25.25
CA PHE A 363 8.87 -35.05 24.33
C PHE A 363 7.35 -35.12 24.40
N LEU A 364 6.69 -33.96 24.30
CA LEU A 364 5.28 -33.88 24.02
C LEU A 364 5.02 -33.97 22.51
N LYS A 365 3.79 -34.35 22.16
CA LYS A 365 3.36 -34.40 20.76
C LYS A 365 3.50 -33.01 20.11
N PRO A 366 4.18 -32.86 18.95
CA PRO A 366 4.26 -31.60 18.25
C PRO A 366 2.89 -31.03 17.88
N GLU A 367 2.72 -29.71 17.99
CA GLU A 367 1.48 -29.05 17.62
C GLU A 367 1.67 -28.15 16.39
N LEU A 368 0.69 -28.18 15.49
CA LEU A 368 0.62 -27.29 14.32
C LEU A 368 -0.33 -26.12 14.62
N ARG A 369 0.14 -24.89 14.45
CA ARG A 369 -0.62 -23.65 14.68
C ARG A 369 -0.62 -22.79 13.41
N ASP A 370 -1.81 -22.40 12.94
CA ASP A 370 -1.94 -21.44 11.84
C ASP A 370 -1.87 -20.02 12.42
N LEU A 371 -0.99 -19.17 11.86
CA LEU A 371 -0.84 -17.77 12.25
C LEU A 371 -2.14 -16.94 12.05
N THR A 372 -3.14 -17.44 11.33
CA THR A 372 -4.45 -16.80 11.15
C THR A 372 -5.48 -17.13 12.25
N ASP A 373 -5.26 -18.19 13.03
CA ASP A 373 -6.20 -18.69 14.04
C ASP A 373 -5.69 -18.55 15.48
N ILE A 374 -4.45 -18.08 15.69
CA ILE A 374 -3.90 -17.78 17.02
C ILE A 374 -3.91 -16.27 17.31
N ASP A 375 -4.00 -15.93 18.59
CA ASP A 375 -3.61 -14.62 19.10
C ASP A 375 -2.08 -14.54 19.20
N PHE A 376 -1.47 -13.42 18.84
CA PHE A 376 -0.01 -13.29 18.88
C PHE A 376 0.49 -13.04 20.32
N ASP A 377 -0.27 -12.30 21.11
CA ASP A 377 0.06 -12.00 22.52
C ASP A 377 0.24 -13.29 23.36
N ASP A 378 -0.51 -14.36 23.04
CA ASP A 378 -0.49 -15.67 23.74
C ASP A 378 0.81 -16.49 23.56
N TYR A 379 1.64 -16.16 22.54
CA TYR A 379 2.84 -16.95 22.16
C TYR A 379 4.10 -16.10 21.97
N PHE A 380 3.98 -14.83 21.61
CA PHE A 380 5.12 -14.01 21.17
C PHE A 380 5.50 -12.85 22.14
N ILE A 381 4.68 -12.59 23.16
CA ILE A 381 5.03 -11.72 24.31
C ILE A 381 5.63 -12.53 25.46
N ALA A 382 5.26 -13.80 25.60
CA ALA A 382 5.90 -14.75 26.50
C ALA A 382 5.65 -16.17 25.98
N PRO A 383 6.53 -17.15 26.29
CA PRO A 383 6.27 -18.55 25.98
C PRO A 383 4.93 -19.02 26.56
N SER A 384 4.13 -19.70 25.75
CA SER A 384 2.76 -20.07 26.09
C SER A 384 2.69 -20.97 27.33
N LYS A 385 1.87 -20.60 28.31
CA LYS A 385 1.73 -21.35 29.59
C LYS A 385 0.68 -22.46 29.56
N VAL A 386 0.07 -22.72 28.40
CA VAL A 386 -1.09 -23.62 28.23
C VAL A 386 -0.80 -25.05 28.69
N HIS A 387 0.42 -25.54 28.49
CA HIS A 387 0.82 -26.92 28.81
C HIS A 387 1.56 -27.06 30.15
N GLY A 388 1.60 -26.00 30.97
CA GLY A 388 2.35 -25.99 32.22
C GLY A 388 3.85 -25.71 32.01
N ASP A 389 4.67 -26.27 32.89
CA ASP A 389 6.11 -25.97 33.00
C ASP A 389 6.93 -26.84 32.02
N VAL A 390 6.78 -26.56 30.71
CA VAL A 390 7.36 -27.33 29.60
C VAL A 390 8.33 -26.48 28.77
N ASP A 391 9.42 -27.08 28.30
CA ASP A 391 10.44 -26.41 27.50
C ASP A 391 10.00 -26.36 26.02
N GLN A 392 10.07 -25.19 25.38
CA GLN A 392 9.47 -24.97 24.06
C GLN A 392 10.48 -24.66 22.95
N VAL A 393 10.27 -25.24 21.76
CA VAL A 393 11.00 -24.96 20.51
C VAL A 393 10.02 -24.46 19.45
N TYR A 394 10.30 -23.32 18.82
CA TYR A 394 9.40 -22.67 17.85
C TYR A 394 9.93 -22.83 16.41
N LEU A 395 9.17 -23.50 15.55
CA LEU A 395 9.52 -23.70 14.14
C LEU A 395 8.53 -22.96 13.25
N PHE A 396 9.01 -22.26 12.22
CA PHE A 396 8.18 -21.45 11.33
C PHE A 396 8.25 -21.96 9.89
N LEU A 397 7.10 -22.15 9.25
CA LEU A 397 6.96 -22.62 7.87
C LEU A 397 6.21 -21.55 7.04
N ILE A 398 6.95 -20.60 6.49
CA ILE A 398 6.42 -19.30 6.04
C ILE A 398 6.55 -19.10 4.52
N PRO A 399 5.44 -19.14 3.76
CA PRO A 399 5.43 -18.70 2.37
C PRO A 399 5.59 -17.19 2.22
N SER A 400 6.31 -16.72 1.19
CA SER A 400 6.43 -15.29 0.86
C SER A 400 5.34 -14.81 -0.08
N TYR A 401 4.70 -13.69 0.25
CA TYR A 401 3.62 -13.08 -0.54
C TYR A 401 3.94 -11.66 -1.00
N ASN A 402 3.76 -11.37 -2.30
CA ASN A 402 3.92 -10.01 -2.85
C ASN A 402 2.67 -9.12 -2.66
N ILE A 403 1.69 -9.64 -1.92
CA ILE A 403 0.49 -8.95 -1.46
C ILE A 403 0.52 -8.86 0.06
N ASP A 404 -0.27 -7.95 0.61
CA ASP A 404 -0.49 -7.89 2.06
C ASP A 404 -1.15 -9.20 2.56
N SER A 405 -0.60 -9.76 3.63
CA SER A 405 -0.88 -11.10 4.13
C SER A 405 -0.77 -11.17 5.67
N ILE A 406 -1.13 -12.32 6.25
CA ILE A 406 -0.97 -12.55 7.70
C ILE A 406 0.49 -12.42 8.17
N ASN A 407 1.47 -12.71 7.30
CA ASN A 407 2.88 -12.60 7.63
C ASN A 407 3.28 -11.15 7.91
N ASP A 408 2.71 -10.20 7.17
CA ASP A 408 3.00 -8.78 7.32
C ASP A 408 2.42 -8.26 8.64
N THR A 409 1.22 -8.73 9.03
CA THR A 409 0.65 -8.46 10.36
C THR A 409 1.49 -9.07 11.49
N PHE A 410 2.01 -10.28 11.28
CA PHE A 410 2.85 -10.97 12.27
C PHE A 410 4.21 -10.28 12.45
N LEU A 411 4.85 -9.87 11.36
CA LEU A 411 6.09 -9.09 11.36
C LEU A 411 5.94 -7.76 12.12
N GLU A 412 4.85 -7.03 11.86
CA GLU A 412 4.50 -5.79 12.54
C GLU A 412 4.35 -6.00 14.06
N HIS A 413 3.68 -7.08 14.49
CA HIS A 413 3.57 -7.45 15.90
C HIS A 413 4.91 -7.80 16.58
N LEU A 414 5.80 -8.54 15.90
CA LEU A 414 7.13 -8.85 16.45
C LEU A 414 7.98 -7.56 16.61
N GLN A 415 7.88 -6.64 15.65
CA GLN A 415 8.55 -5.35 15.70
C GLN A 415 7.98 -4.46 16.83
N GLU A 416 6.65 -4.36 16.97
CA GLU A 416 6.00 -3.65 18.08
C GLU A 416 6.43 -4.21 19.44
N THR A 417 6.47 -5.54 19.59
CA THR A 417 6.83 -6.21 20.85
C THR A 417 8.28 -5.93 21.26
N HIS A 418 9.21 -5.84 20.31
CA HIS A 418 10.61 -5.50 20.59
C HIS A 418 10.79 -4.03 21.02
N HIS A 419 9.91 -3.12 20.58
CA HIS A 419 9.98 -1.69 20.89
C HIS A 419 9.04 -1.25 22.03
N ASP A 420 8.28 -2.16 22.66
CA ASP A 420 7.40 -1.87 23.79
C ASP A 420 8.20 -1.81 25.11
N PHE A 421 8.48 -0.60 25.60
CA PHE A 421 9.24 -0.33 26.84
C PHE A 421 8.69 -1.00 28.12
N ARG A 422 7.49 -1.59 28.07
CA ARG A 422 6.85 -2.29 29.20
C ARG A 422 7.18 -3.79 29.24
N ILE A 423 7.80 -4.31 28.18
CA ILE A 423 8.14 -5.72 27.97
C ILE A 423 9.67 -5.82 27.99
N ASP A 424 10.22 -6.91 28.53
CA ASP A 424 11.67 -7.15 28.49
C ASP A 424 12.16 -7.24 27.03
N THR A 425 13.36 -6.74 26.73
CA THR A 425 13.90 -6.64 25.37
C THR A 425 14.09 -7.99 24.65
N ALA A 426 14.22 -9.08 25.42
CA ALA A 426 14.28 -10.47 24.94
C ALA A 426 13.24 -11.34 25.68
N PRO A 427 11.93 -11.14 25.46
CA PRO A 427 10.89 -11.72 26.29
C PRO A 427 10.64 -13.22 25.99
N LEU A 428 11.11 -13.69 24.83
CA LEU A 428 11.11 -15.09 24.43
C LEU A 428 12.44 -15.80 24.74
N SER A 429 13.33 -15.16 25.51
CA SER A 429 14.56 -15.79 26.01
C SER A 429 14.39 -17.10 26.81
N PRO A 430 13.22 -17.45 27.42
CA PRO A 430 13.04 -18.76 28.02
C PRO A 430 12.83 -19.92 27.01
N LEU A 431 12.65 -19.65 25.71
CA LEU A 431 12.59 -20.72 24.71
C LEU A 431 13.92 -21.50 24.62
N LEU A 432 13.86 -22.77 24.24
CA LEU A 432 15.05 -23.58 23.95
C LEU A 432 15.73 -23.10 22.65
N GLY A 433 14.93 -22.68 21.67
CA GLY A 433 15.41 -22.08 20.42
C GLY A 433 14.30 -21.98 19.38
N TYR A 434 14.63 -21.36 18.25
CA TYR A 434 13.72 -21.22 17.11
C TYR A 434 14.42 -21.47 15.76
N SER A 435 13.67 -21.79 14.71
CA SER A 435 14.17 -21.80 13.33
C SER A 435 13.05 -21.53 12.32
N VAL A 436 13.41 -21.01 11.14
CA VAL A 436 12.47 -20.58 10.09
C VAL A 436 12.80 -21.27 8.76
N PHE A 437 11.77 -21.72 8.05
CA PHE A 437 11.83 -22.15 6.66
C PHE A 437 10.93 -21.28 5.78
N GLY A 438 11.49 -20.70 4.72
CA GLY A 438 10.80 -19.89 3.74
C GLY A 438 10.35 -20.68 2.51
N PHE A 439 9.10 -20.51 2.10
CA PHE A 439 8.60 -20.97 0.80
C PHE A 439 8.48 -19.79 -0.17
N GLY A 440 9.46 -19.65 -1.06
CA GLY A 440 9.46 -18.64 -2.11
C GLY A 440 8.84 -19.14 -3.41
N ASP A 441 8.59 -18.19 -4.31
CA ASP A 441 8.43 -18.44 -5.74
C ASP A 441 9.49 -17.55 -6.40
N LYS A 442 10.46 -18.11 -7.14
CA LYS A 442 11.55 -17.30 -7.72
C LYS A 442 11.10 -16.47 -8.93
N GLU A 443 9.90 -16.71 -9.48
CA GLU A 443 9.46 -16.16 -10.77
C GLU A 443 8.43 -15.01 -10.65
N ASN A 444 7.80 -14.82 -9.48
CA ASN A 444 6.70 -13.87 -9.28
C ASN A 444 7.12 -12.50 -8.65
N TRP A 445 8.42 -12.16 -8.65
CA TRP A 445 8.95 -10.99 -7.92
C TRP A 445 9.76 -10.03 -8.81
N PRO A 446 9.73 -8.70 -8.56
CA PRO A 446 10.48 -7.73 -9.36
C PRO A 446 12.00 -7.89 -9.30
N THR A 447 12.52 -8.36 -8.16
CA THR A 447 13.94 -8.57 -7.89
C THR A 447 14.13 -9.84 -7.04
N GLU A 448 14.99 -10.75 -7.50
CA GLU A 448 15.26 -12.06 -6.87
C GLU A 448 15.68 -11.94 -5.38
N PRO A 449 16.56 -10.98 -4.98
CA PRO A 449 16.97 -10.83 -3.58
C PRO A 449 15.90 -10.25 -2.63
N GLU A 450 14.94 -9.45 -3.13
CA GLU A 450 13.95 -8.74 -2.30
C GLU A 450 12.61 -9.49 -2.14
N GLY A 451 12.45 -10.61 -2.83
CA GLY A 451 11.18 -11.35 -2.91
C GLY A 451 11.28 -12.83 -2.55
N PHE A 452 12.42 -13.47 -2.83
CA PHE A 452 12.61 -14.88 -2.48
C PHE A 452 12.77 -15.05 -0.97
N CYS A 453 11.75 -15.66 -0.34
CA CYS A 453 11.71 -15.96 1.10
C CYS A 453 11.84 -14.75 2.04
N PHE A 454 11.60 -13.52 1.57
CA PHE A 454 11.86 -12.29 2.35
C PHE A 454 11.13 -12.26 3.70
N GLN A 455 9.84 -12.61 3.75
CA GLN A 455 9.06 -12.68 5.01
C GLN A 455 9.65 -13.69 6.01
N ALA A 456 10.28 -14.77 5.54
CA ALA A 456 10.97 -15.71 6.42
C ALA A 456 12.28 -15.13 6.98
N LYS A 457 13.02 -14.36 6.18
CA LYS A 457 14.22 -13.62 6.63
C LYS A 457 13.86 -12.56 7.68
N ASP A 458 12.80 -11.80 7.42
CA ASP A 458 12.34 -10.74 8.34
C ASP A 458 11.83 -11.33 9.68
N ILE A 459 11.13 -12.48 9.65
CA ILE A 459 10.70 -13.18 10.87
C ILE A 459 11.93 -13.68 11.64
N ASP A 460 12.90 -14.29 10.96
CA ASP A 460 14.14 -14.75 11.59
C ASP A 460 14.92 -13.61 12.24
N LYS A 461 15.00 -12.43 11.60
CA LYS A 461 15.60 -11.21 12.17
C LYS A 461 14.94 -10.78 13.48
N TRP A 462 13.62 -10.70 13.53
CA TRP A 462 12.91 -10.26 14.74
C TRP A 462 12.89 -11.33 15.84
N MET A 463 12.74 -12.60 15.48
CA MET A 463 12.84 -13.72 16.43
C MET A 463 14.24 -13.84 17.04
N ALA A 464 15.31 -13.52 16.30
CA ALA A 464 16.66 -13.45 16.85
C ALA A 464 16.75 -12.43 17.99
N LYS A 465 16.14 -11.25 17.83
CA LYS A 465 16.11 -10.21 18.89
C LYS A 465 15.27 -10.67 20.09
N LEU A 466 14.03 -11.08 19.87
CA LEU A 466 13.10 -11.45 20.95
C LEU A 466 13.53 -12.68 21.76
N THR A 467 14.31 -13.61 21.19
CA THR A 467 14.78 -14.82 21.88
C THR A 467 16.17 -14.70 22.52
N GLY A 468 16.84 -13.55 22.41
CA GLY A 468 18.23 -13.40 22.87
C GLY A 468 19.22 -14.21 22.01
N ARG A 469 19.06 -14.15 20.68
CA ARG A 469 19.91 -14.78 19.65
C ARG A 469 19.91 -16.33 19.67
N LYS A 470 18.90 -16.99 20.25
CA LYS A 470 18.74 -18.46 20.32
C LYS A 470 18.23 -19.11 19.01
N ARG A 471 18.91 -18.88 17.89
CA ARG A 471 18.61 -19.57 16.62
C ARG A 471 19.11 -21.01 16.67
N ALA A 472 18.21 -21.98 16.48
CA ALA A 472 18.54 -23.41 16.53
C ALA A 472 19.15 -23.94 15.21
N TYR A 473 18.68 -23.45 14.06
CA TYR A 473 19.24 -23.83 12.76
C TYR A 473 19.09 -22.66 11.76
N PRO A 474 20.02 -22.48 10.80
CA PRO A 474 19.92 -21.42 9.78
C PRO A 474 18.58 -21.40 9.05
N VAL A 475 18.19 -20.22 8.55
CA VAL A 475 16.95 -20.05 7.79
C VAL A 475 16.98 -20.87 6.50
N GLY A 476 16.09 -21.85 6.40
CA GLY A 476 15.93 -22.65 5.19
C GLY A 476 15.11 -21.90 4.15
N MET A 477 15.37 -22.14 2.86
CA MET A 477 14.65 -21.48 1.76
C MET A 477 14.42 -22.48 0.62
N GLY A 478 13.18 -22.58 0.14
CA GLY A 478 12.80 -23.48 -0.95
C GLY A 478 11.85 -22.81 -1.95
N ASP A 479 12.01 -23.13 -3.24
CA ASP A 479 11.13 -22.68 -4.31
C ASP A 479 9.96 -23.65 -4.51
N MET A 480 8.74 -23.13 -4.31
CA MET A 480 7.47 -23.86 -4.44
C MET A 480 7.21 -24.45 -5.82
N ARG A 481 7.94 -24.01 -6.86
CA ARG A 481 7.86 -24.58 -8.22
C ARG A 481 8.89 -25.68 -8.50
N SER A 482 10.03 -25.69 -7.80
CA SER A 482 11.16 -26.55 -8.16
C SER A 482 11.70 -27.41 -7.01
N ASP A 483 12.35 -26.83 -6.00
CA ASP A 483 13.22 -27.55 -5.05
C ASP A 483 12.72 -27.60 -3.59
N HIS A 484 11.56 -26.98 -3.28
CA HIS A 484 11.05 -26.86 -1.89
C HIS A 484 11.02 -28.17 -1.09
N ALA A 485 10.67 -29.30 -1.71
CA ALA A 485 10.58 -30.58 -1.00
C ALA A 485 11.97 -31.09 -0.54
N GLU A 486 12.99 -31.00 -1.41
CA GLU A 486 14.36 -31.43 -1.12
C GLU A 486 15.02 -30.51 -0.07
N ARG A 487 14.88 -29.19 -0.26
CA ARG A 487 15.42 -28.19 0.68
C ARG A 487 14.74 -28.26 2.06
N LEU A 488 13.42 -28.54 2.10
CA LEU A 488 12.71 -28.73 3.36
C LEU A 488 13.15 -30.01 4.07
N GLU A 489 13.41 -31.11 3.36
CA GLU A 489 13.91 -32.36 3.96
C GLU A 489 15.34 -32.18 4.52
N GLU A 490 16.19 -31.43 3.83
CA GLU A 490 17.54 -31.08 4.29
C GLU A 490 17.51 -30.22 5.55
N TRP A 491 16.73 -29.14 5.56
CA TRP A 491 16.52 -28.29 6.74
C TRP A 491 15.87 -29.06 7.91
N ALA A 492 14.91 -29.94 7.62
CA ALA A 492 14.25 -30.76 8.63
C ALA A 492 15.23 -31.65 9.40
N LYS A 493 16.17 -32.30 8.70
CA LYS A 493 17.20 -33.15 9.32
C LYS A 493 18.12 -32.34 10.23
N GLY A 494 18.63 -31.21 9.74
CA GLY A 494 19.49 -30.32 10.53
C GLY A 494 18.79 -29.78 11.79
N VAL A 495 17.53 -29.37 11.68
CA VAL A 495 16.71 -28.96 12.83
C VAL A 495 16.52 -30.11 13.84
N GLN A 496 16.23 -31.33 13.36
CA GLN A 496 16.06 -32.50 14.24
C GLN A 496 17.36 -32.86 14.98
N GLU A 497 18.51 -32.81 14.30
CA GLU A 497 19.82 -33.06 14.91
C GLU A 497 20.14 -32.03 16.02
N VAL A 498 19.88 -30.73 15.78
CA VAL A 498 20.09 -29.71 16.81
C VAL A 498 19.08 -29.83 17.96
N ILE A 499 17.80 -30.11 17.70
CA ILE A 499 16.83 -30.36 18.78
C ILE A 499 17.27 -31.55 19.63
N GLY A 500 17.76 -32.62 19.01
CA GLY A 500 18.33 -33.78 19.71
C GLY A 500 19.63 -33.47 20.47
N TYR A 501 20.39 -32.45 20.08
CA TYR A 501 21.52 -31.94 20.84
C TYR A 501 21.05 -31.11 22.05
N VAL A 502 20.23 -30.07 21.83
CA VAL A 502 19.69 -29.18 22.86
C VAL A 502 18.91 -29.95 23.93
N ALA A 503 18.17 -31.00 23.56
CA ALA A 503 17.48 -31.87 24.51
C ALA A 503 18.43 -32.64 25.45
N ARG A 504 19.68 -32.91 25.02
CA ARG A 504 20.74 -33.54 25.85
C ARG A 504 21.52 -32.54 26.69
N THR A 505 21.84 -31.38 26.13
CA THR A 505 22.74 -30.39 26.75
C THR A 505 22.02 -29.29 27.52
N GLY A 506 20.69 -29.17 27.38
CA GLY A 506 19.87 -28.07 27.90
C GLY A 506 20.06 -26.76 27.12
N SER A 507 21.30 -26.45 26.76
CA SER A 507 21.68 -25.25 26.00
C SER A 507 22.05 -25.56 24.55
N LEU A 508 21.82 -24.60 23.65
CA LEU A 508 22.40 -24.54 22.29
C LEU A 508 23.94 -24.50 22.31
N GLY A 509 24.54 -24.13 23.44
CA GLY A 509 25.99 -24.02 23.63
C GLY A 509 26.61 -22.81 22.92
N GLU A 510 27.93 -22.68 23.01
CA GLU A 510 28.72 -21.88 22.06
C GLU A 510 28.98 -22.72 20.79
N GLY A 511 27.92 -22.94 20.00
CA GLY A 511 27.97 -23.79 18.81
C GLY A 511 28.68 -23.12 17.62
N LEU A 512 29.51 -23.91 16.92
CA LEU A 512 30.03 -23.78 15.53
C LEU A 512 30.16 -22.37 14.90
N PRO A 513 31.31 -22.02 14.26
CA PRO A 513 31.42 -20.80 13.46
C PRO A 513 30.34 -20.72 12.37
N GLY A 514 29.33 -19.88 12.58
CA GLY A 514 28.12 -19.77 11.74
C GLY A 514 26.79 -19.92 12.51
N SER A 515 26.74 -20.69 13.61
CA SER A 515 25.59 -20.72 14.53
C SER A 515 25.72 -19.65 15.61
N GLY A 516 25.68 -18.38 15.18
CA GLY A 516 25.77 -17.24 16.10
C GLY A 516 26.21 -15.92 15.45
N ALA A 517 26.73 -15.95 14.22
CA ALA A 517 27.08 -14.76 13.45
C ALA A 517 25.90 -14.32 12.57
N PRO A 518 25.31 -13.13 12.79
CA PRO A 518 24.25 -12.58 11.97
C PRO A 518 24.81 -11.75 10.78
N ASP A 519 25.73 -12.33 10.01
CA ASP A 519 26.38 -11.70 8.84
C ASP A 519 25.42 -11.38 7.65
N GLU A 520 24.12 -11.72 7.75
CA GLU A 520 23.06 -11.20 6.85
C GLU A 520 22.21 -10.06 7.48
N SER A 521 22.55 -9.55 8.67
CA SER A 521 21.86 -8.41 9.29
C SER A 521 22.73 -7.36 10.00
N ASP A 522 24.05 -7.55 10.09
CA ASP A 522 24.99 -6.58 10.69
C ASP A 522 25.33 -5.40 9.75
N VAL A 523 24.29 -4.72 9.27
CA VAL A 523 24.39 -3.38 8.68
C VAL A 523 23.64 -2.42 9.59
N GLU A 524 24.41 -1.66 10.37
CA GLU A 524 24.00 -0.61 11.33
C GLU A 524 23.44 -1.12 12.68
N GLU A 525 24.31 -1.68 13.53
CA GLU A 525 24.12 -1.81 15.00
C GLU A 525 25.17 -0.94 15.76
N GLU A 526 25.31 0.34 15.36
CA GLU A 526 25.98 1.39 16.13
C GLU A 526 25.06 2.62 16.22
N ALA A 527 24.54 2.89 17.43
CA ALA A 527 23.80 4.09 17.91
C ALA A 527 22.36 3.90 18.42
N GLU A 528 22.11 2.98 19.38
CA GLU A 528 20.85 2.96 20.17
C GLU A 528 21.00 2.78 21.71
N ASP A 529 22.21 2.66 22.28
CA ASP A 529 22.45 2.48 23.73
C ASP A 529 23.17 3.69 24.39
N GLU A 530 22.55 4.88 24.41
CA GLU A 530 22.87 5.96 25.37
C GLU A 530 21.83 7.12 25.32
N ASP A 531 20.94 7.22 26.33
CA ASP A 531 20.58 8.46 27.08
C ASP A 531 19.44 8.18 28.09
N ASP A 532 19.78 7.52 29.20
CA ASP A 532 18.94 7.47 30.42
C ASP A 532 19.35 8.66 31.31
N GLY A 533 18.78 9.84 31.05
CA GLY A 533 19.23 11.10 31.66
C GLY A 533 18.93 11.27 33.17
N GLU A 534 19.83 10.82 34.06
CA GLU A 534 20.05 11.47 35.38
C GLU A 534 21.22 12.47 35.27
N VAL A 535 20.89 13.75 35.10
CA VAL A 535 21.85 14.88 35.09
C VAL A 535 22.48 15.07 36.48
N LEU A 536 23.80 14.93 36.63
CA LEU A 536 24.59 15.54 37.74
C LEU A 536 26.11 15.54 37.44
N PHE A 537 26.61 16.73 37.06
CA PHE A 537 27.97 17.31 37.18
C PHE A 537 29.20 16.44 37.51
N ASP A 538 30.24 16.62 36.69
CA ASP A 538 31.64 16.19 36.89
C ASP A 538 32.29 16.65 38.20
N ASP A 539 33.29 15.87 38.66
CA ASP A 539 34.62 16.42 38.97
C ASP A 539 35.71 15.31 38.90
N GLU A 540 36.81 15.57 38.18
CA GLU A 540 37.89 14.59 37.91
C GLU A 540 38.91 14.43 39.06
N SER A 541 39.67 13.32 39.09
CA SER A 541 41.16 13.39 39.02
C SER A 541 41.93 12.04 39.11
N ASN A 542 42.43 11.63 37.94
CA ASN A 542 43.85 11.42 37.60
C ASN A 542 44.74 10.26 38.17
N GLU A 543 45.13 9.38 37.23
CA GLU A 543 46.48 8.84 36.89
C GLU A 543 47.30 7.82 37.73
N GLY A 544 48.01 6.94 36.99
CA GLY A 544 48.86 5.88 37.57
C GLY A 544 49.89 5.07 36.73
N ASN A 545 50.21 5.40 35.47
CA ASN A 545 51.54 5.16 34.82
C ASN A 545 52.06 3.71 34.48
N LYS A 546 52.24 3.35 33.17
CA LYS A 546 53.56 3.02 32.51
C LYS A 546 53.53 2.35 31.09
N LYS A 547 54.14 3.07 30.12
CA LYS A 547 55.14 2.68 29.07
C LYS A 547 54.95 1.50 28.06
N LYS A 548 54.93 1.94 26.78
CA LYS A 548 55.81 1.60 25.61
C LYS A 548 55.45 0.51 24.56
N ASN A 549 55.18 1.03 23.35
CA ASN A 549 55.85 0.82 22.04
C ASN A 549 55.12 0.07 20.88
N SER A 550 55.22 0.72 19.70
CA SER A 550 55.02 0.26 18.30
C SER A 550 53.62 -0.24 17.87
N GLY A 551 52.95 0.56 17.02
CA GLY A 551 51.67 0.20 16.37
C GLY A 551 50.86 1.38 15.78
N THR A 552 51.52 2.46 15.33
CA THR A 552 50.94 3.63 14.63
C THR A 552 50.12 3.24 13.38
N ALA A 553 49.13 3.99 12.87
CA ALA A 553 48.47 5.28 13.18
C ALA A 553 47.36 5.51 12.10
N LEU A 554 46.36 6.40 12.12
CA LEU A 554 45.65 7.32 13.05
C LEU A 554 44.34 7.71 12.29
N GLY A 555 43.27 8.31 12.84
CA GLY A 555 43.01 8.86 14.17
C GLY A 555 42.71 10.37 14.10
N ASP A 556 41.43 10.77 14.04
CA ASP A 556 40.98 12.17 14.03
C ASP A 556 39.73 12.31 14.92
N VAL A 557 39.76 13.25 15.88
CA VAL A 557 38.76 13.39 16.96
C VAL A 557 38.58 14.87 17.31
N GLU A 558 37.34 15.33 17.11
CA GLU A 558 36.56 16.33 17.85
C GLU A 558 37.11 17.75 18.10
N ASP A 559 36.41 18.69 17.47
CA ASP A 559 35.68 19.82 18.08
C ASP A 559 36.35 20.72 19.12
N LEU A 560 36.33 22.01 18.79
CA LEU A 560 36.28 23.06 19.81
C LEU A 560 35.56 24.32 19.30
N GLY A 561 34.46 24.68 19.98
CA GLY A 561 34.26 26.09 20.33
C GLY A 561 33.25 26.91 19.53
N ARG A 562 31.96 26.60 19.71
CA ARG A 562 30.90 27.55 20.13
C ARG A 562 30.80 28.96 19.51
N MET A 563 29.58 29.21 19.00
CA MET A 563 28.75 30.41 19.21
C MET A 563 29.18 31.74 18.56
N ILE A 564 28.26 32.34 17.78
CA ILE A 564 27.55 33.57 18.19
C ILE A 564 26.32 33.89 17.30
N GLN A 565 25.18 34.07 17.98
CA GLN A 565 24.00 34.92 17.73
C GLN A 565 23.08 34.79 16.49
N LYS A 566 21.80 35.04 16.83
CA LYS A 566 20.55 35.21 16.08
C LYS A 566 20.58 36.52 15.22
N ASP A 567 19.65 36.79 14.29
CA ASP A 567 18.29 37.32 14.57
C ASP A 567 17.29 37.26 13.38
N ASP A 568 16.01 37.03 13.75
CA ASP A 568 14.71 37.51 13.22
C ASP A 568 14.32 37.65 11.72
N ALA A 569 13.38 36.75 11.33
CA ALA A 569 12.03 37.05 10.79
C ALA A 569 11.86 37.51 9.29
N PRO A 570 10.62 37.65 8.76
CA PRO A 570 9.90 36.52 8.15
C PRO A 570 9.20 36.79 6.79
N THR A 571 8.81 35.75 6.04
CA THR A 571 7.60 35.75 5.17
C THR A 571 7.20 34.34 4.74
N ALA A 572 5.92 34.13 4.42
CA ALA A 572 5.32 32.79 4.25
C ALA A 572 4.60 32.57 2.92
N THR A 573 4.70 31.34 2.38
CA THR A 573 3.75 30.73 1.45
C THR A 573 3.56 29.24 1.79
N ARG A 574 2.35 28.72 1.56
CA ARG A 574 1.86 27.46 2.14
C ARG A 574 2.33 26.21 1.38
N LYS A 575 2.66 25.14 2.12
CA LYS A 575 2.74 23.74 1.63
C LYS A 575 1.60 22.90 2.22
N ALA A 576 1.24 21.82 1.51
CA ALA A 576 0.23 20.85 1.93
C ALA A 576 0.65 20.09 3.21
N PRO A 577 -0.30 19.60 4.03
CA PRO A 577 0.01 18.95 5.30
C PRO A 577 0.62 17.56 5.09
N LEU A 578 1.67 17.26 5.86
CA LEU A 578 2.14 15.89 6.06
C LEU A 578 1.20 15.13 6.99
N ALA A 579 1.11 13.81 6.84
CA ALA A 579 0.41 12.94 7.77
C ALA A 579 1.04 13.05 9.18
N VAL A 580 0.19 13.19 10.20
CA VAL A 580 0.60 13.31 11.60
C VAL A 580 0.41 11.96 12.27
N ASP A 581 1.51 11.37 12.74
CA ASP A 581 1.50 10.27 13.69
C ASP A 581 1.18 10.82 15.09
N PHE A 582 0.25 10.17 15.80
CA PHE A 582 -0.17 10.51 17.16
C PHE A 582 0.12 9.40 18.19
N THR A 583 0.90 8.39 17.81
CA THR A 583 1.28 7.26 18.68
C THR A 583 2.71 7.31 19.20
N SER A 584 3.57 8.17 18.63
CA SER A 584 4.94 8.40 19.10
C SER A 584 5.07 9.69 19.94
N TYR A 585 5.27 9.53 21.25
CA TYR A 585 5.76 10.62 22.11
C TYR A 585 7.31 10.68 22.04
N GLY A 586 7.88 11.59 21.26
CA GLY A 586 9.31 11.95 21.41
C GLY A 586 10.11 12.21 20.14
N SER A 587 10.21 13.50 19.78
CA SER A 587 11.31 14.18 19.04
C SER A 587 12.12 13.45 17.94
N SER A 588 12.08 14.06 16.76
CA SER A 588 12.99 13.89 15.62
C SER A 588 14.49 13.83 15.97
N THR A 589 15.20 12.83 15.43
CA THR A 589 16.09 12.95 14.24
C THR A 589 16.70 11.57 13.88
N LYS A 590 16.25 10.91 12.81
CA LYS A 590 16.91 9.71 12.24
C LYS A 590 17.02 9.78 10.71
N LYS A 591 18.11 9.22 10.17
CA LYS A 591 18.37 9.11 8.72
C LYS A 591 17.27 8.28 8.04
N LYS A 592 16.93 8.65 6.80
CA LYS A 592 15.93 7.91 6.00
C LYS A 592 16.57 6.71 5.30
N THR A 593 16.21 5.51 5.74
CA THR A 593 16.21 4.30 4.90
C THR A 593 15.37 4.57 3.64
N PRO A 594 15.74 4.08 2.44
CA PRO A 594 14.96 4.33 1.22
C PRO A 594 13.57 3.68 1.33
N VAL A 595 12.54 4.52 1.51
CA VAL A 595 11.14 4.09 1.58
C VAL A 595 10.72 3.50 0.25
N ARG A 596 10.52 2.17 0.23
CA ARG A 596 9.84 1.45 -0.86
C ARG A 596 8.47 2.12 -1.05
N GLY A 597 8.17 2.58 -2.28
CA GLY A 597 6.93 3.31 -2.54
C GLY A 597 5.68 2.52 -2.11
N PRO A 598 4.59 3.19 -1.68
CA PRO A 598 3.41 2.50 -1.17
C PRO A 598 2.84 1.56 -2.23
N LYS A 599 2.54 0.32 -1.84
CA LYS A 599 2.03 -0.72 -2.75
C LYS A 599 0.56 -0.46 -3.12
N GLU A 600 0.11 -0.95 -4.27
CA GLU A 600 -1.32 -1.02 -4.58
C GLU A 600 -2.03 -1.98 -3.60
N MET A 601 -3.25 -1.65 -3.16
CA MET A 601 -4.02 -2.50 -2.25
C MET A 601 -4.52 -3.78 -2.94
N VAL A 602 -4.94 -3.68 -4.21
CA VAL A 602 -5.37 -4.79 -5.04
C VAL A 602 -4.83 -4.61 -6.46
N ALA A 603 -3.58 -5.03 -6.68
CA ALA A 603 -2.94 -5.03 -8.00
C ALA A 603 -3.68 -5.94 -9.00
N LYS A 604 -3.72 -5.55 -10.28
CA LYS A 604 -4.55 -6.19 -11.33
C LYS A 604 -4.18 -7.64 -11.66
N ASP A 605 -2.94 -8.02 -11.39
CA ASP A 605 -2.38 -9.36 -11.52
C ASP A 605 -2.58 -10.24 -10.26
N SER A 606 -3.02 -9.64 -9.14
CA SER A 606 -3.15 -10.35 -7.87
C SER A 606 -4.25 -11.43 -7.89
N PRO A 607 -4.08 -12.53 -7.13
CA PRO A 607 -5.15 -13.52 -6.89
C PRO A 607 -6.42 -12.88 -6.31
N THR A 608 -6.24 -11.83 -5.49
CA THR A 608 -7.32 -11.02 -4.92
C THR A 608 -8.14 -10.33 -6.01
N TYR A 609 -7.50 -9.64 -6.96
CA TYR A 609 -8.19 -9.01 -8.10
C TYR A 609 -8.97 -10.03 -8.93
N ALA A 610 -8.36 -11.19 -9.23
CA ALA A 610 -9.01 -12.27 -9.97
C ALA A 610 -10.23 -12.83 -9.21
N SER A 611 -10.10 -13.06 -7.89
CA SER A 611 -11.18 -13.54 -7.03
C SER A 611 -12.34 -12.53 -6.93
N LEU A 612 -12.03 -11.25 -6.67
CA LEU A 612 -13.03 -10.18 -6.60
C LEU A 612 -13.75 -10.00 -7.94
N THR A 613 -13.03 -10.00 -9.06
CA THR A 613 -13.60 -9.90 -10.41
C THR A 613 -14.52 -11.08 -10.70
N LYS A 614 -14.12 -12.31 -10.37
CA LYS A 614 -14.95 -13.52 -10.48
C LYS A 614 -16.22 -13.45 -9.62
N GLN A 615 -16.17 -12.77 -8.48
CA GLN A 615 -17.32 -12.50 -7.60
C GLN A 615 -18.21 -11.32 -8.06
N GLY A 616 -17.95 -10.76 -9.25
CA GLY A 616 -18.77 -9.73 -9.90
C GLY A 616 -18.42 -8.28 -9.55
N TYR A 617 -17.27 -8.04 -8.90
CA TYR A 617 -16.78 -6.69 -8.59
C TYR A 617 -16.29 -5.99 -9.86
N ALA A 618 -16.33 -4.67 -9.87
CA ALA A 618 -15.43 -3.87 -10.69
C ALA A 618 -14.53 -3.10 -9.72
N ILE A 619 -13.23 -3.38 -9.77
CA ILE A 619 -12.23 -2.64 -9.01
C ILE A 619 -12.01 -1.28 -9.69
N VAL A 620 -11.83 -0.25 -8.89
CA VAL A 620 -11.61 1.13 -9.32
C VAL A 620 -10.35 1.63 -8.63
N GLY A 621 -9.43 2.20 -9.40
CA GLY A 621 -8.09 2.54 -8.93
C GLY A 621 -7.33 1.31 -8.41
N SER A 622 -6.57 1.51 -7.34
CA SER A 622 -5.76 0.52 -6.63
C SER A 622 -6.45 -0.07 -5.40
N HIS A 623 -7.45 0.62 -4.82
CA HIS A 623 -8.03 0.25 -3.51
C HIS A 623 -9.55 0.35 -3.38
N SER A 624 -10.28 0.71 -4.45
CA SER A 624 -11.74 0.91 -4.40
C SER A 624 -12.51 -0.11 -5.23
N GLY A 625 -13.83 -0.21 -5.05
CA GLY A 625 -14.63 -1.10 -5.89
C GLY A 625 -16.14 -0.96 -5.78
N VAL A 626 -16.83 -1.33 -6.86
CA VAL A 626 -18.30 -1.24 -7.00
C VAL A 626 -18.90 -2.57 -7.45
N LYS A 627 -20.09 -2.90 -6.95
CA LYS A 627 -20.84 -4.10 -7.32
C LYS A 627 -22.34 -3.80 -7.40
N THR A 628 -23.06 -4.58 -8.19
CA THR A 628 -24.52 -4.53 -8.23
C THR A 628 -25.09 -5.31 -7.04
N CYS A 629 -25.89 -4.65 -6.22
CA CYS A 629 -26.54 -5.30 -5.08
C CYS A 629 -27.46 -6.44 -5.55
N ARG A 630 -27.55 -7.50 -4.75
CA ARG A 630 -28.50 -8.61 -4.98
C ARG A 630 -29.93 -8.09 -5.16
N TRP A 631 -30.32 -7.09 -4.37
CA TRP A 631 -31.67 -6.52 -4.38
C TRP A 631 -31.94 -5.62 -5.58
N THR A 632 -30.93 -4.95 -6.16
CA THR A 632 -31.09 -4.18 -7.42
C THR A 632 -31.65 -5.05 -8.54
N LYS A 633 -31.14 -6.27 -8.70
CA LYS A 633 -31.62 -7.25 -9.70
C LYS A 633 -33.04 -7.76 -9.41
N SER A 634 -33.47 -7.75 -8.14
CA SER A 634 -34.83 -8.13 -7.71
C SER A 634 -35.83 -7.00 -7.95
N ALA A 635 -35.49 -5.79 -7.50
CA ALA A 635 -36.27 -4.57 -7.66
C ALA A 635 -36.50 -4.24 -9.14
N LEU A 636 -35.46 -4.32 -9.99
CA LEU A 636 -35.60 -4.14 -11.44
C LEU A 636 -36.62 -5.09 -12.08
N ARG A 637 -36.88 -6.25 -11.48
CA ARG A 637 -37.81 -7.27 -11.98
C ARG A 637 -39.20 -7.23 -11.32
N GLY A 638 -39.47 -6.26 -10.44
CA GLY A 638 -40.70 -6.24 -9.66
C GLY A 638 -40.85 -7.40 -8.67
N ARG A 639 -39.73 -7.91 -8.12
CA ARG A 639 -39.69 -9.12 -7.27
C ARG A 639 -39.36 -8.85 -5.81
N GLY A 640 -39.56 -7.61 -5.35
CA GLY A 640 -39.24 -7.12 -4.02
C GLY A 640 -37.92 -6.36 -3.99
N SER A 641 -37.95 -5.25 -3.24
CA SER A 641 -36.79 -4.43 -2.88
C SER A 641 -36.10 -4.93 -1.61
N CYS A 642 -34.95 -4.35 -1.27
CA CYS A 642 -34.27 -4.56 0.00
C CYS A 642 -35.11 -4.00 1.17
N TYR A 643 -34.91 -4.52 2.39
CA TYR A 643 -35.52 -4.02 3.63
C TYR A 643 -35.37 -2.50 3.83
N LYS A 644 -34.27 -1.92 3.32
CA LYS A 644 -33.99 -0.49 3.31
C LYS A 644 -35.05 0.35 2.58
N PHE A 645 -35.82 -0.24 1.67
CA PHE A 645 -36.99 0.39 1.08
C PHE A 645 -38.12 0.54 2.11
N SER A 646 -38.49 -0.55 2.79
CA SER A 646 -39.51 -0.58 3.84
C SER A 646 -39.16 0.34 5.02
N PHE A 647 -37.87 0.40 5.42
CA PHE A 647 -37.43 1.16 6.58
C PHE A 647 -37.26 2.66 6.29
N TYR A 648 -36.65 3.02 5.15
CA TYR A 648 -36.15 4.38 4.90
C TYR A 648 -36.56 4.98 3.54
N GLY A 649 -37.35 4.25 2.73
CA GLY A 649 -37.72 4.67 1.37
C GLY A 649 -36.61 4.51 0.32
N ILE A 650 -35.56 3.72 0.58
CA ILE A 650 -34.39 3.59 -0.31
C ILE A 650 -34.72 2.68 -1.50
N ASN A 651 -34.81 3.26 -2.70
CA ASN A 651 -35.04 2.53 -3.94
C ASN A 651 -33.82 1.65 -4.31
N SER A 652 -33.98 0.33 -4.19
CA SER A 652 -32.87 -0.63 -4.35
C SER A 652 -32.31 -0.70 -5.78
N HIS A 653 -33.09 -0.28 -6.78
CA HIS A 653 -32.65 -0.17 -8.18
C HIS A 653 -31.92 1.14 -8.50
N GLN A 654 -32.01 2.16 -7.64
CA GLN A 654 -31.30 3.44 -7.76
C GLN A 654 -30.11 3.56 -6.77
N CYS A 655 -29.73 2.44 -6.15
CA CYS A 655 -28.68 2.35 -5.15
C CYS A 655 -27.37 1.83 -5.76
N MET A 656 -26.33 2.65 -5.71
CA MET A 656 -24.95 2.26 -5.99
C MET A 656 -24.32 1.66 -4.73
N GLU A 657 -23.89 0.40 -4.77
CA GLU A 657 -23.19 -0.27 -3.67
C GLU A 657 -21.69 -0.29 -3.96
N THR A 658 -20.91 0.44 -3.16
CA THR A 658 -19.50 0.73 -3.42
C THR A 658 -18.68 0.74 -2.13
N THR A 659 -17.35 0.81 -2.26
CA THR A 659 -16.44 1.15 -1.18
C THR A 659 -15.22 1.93 -1.72
N PRO A 660 -14.74 2.96 -0.99
CA PRO A 660 -13.46 3.59 -1.26
C PRO A 660 -12.28 2.86 -0.59
N SER A 661 -12.52 1.80 0.18
CA SER A 661 -11.49 0.98 0.83
C SER A 661 -11.86 -0.49 0.80
N LEU A 662 -11.06 -1.32 0.13
CA LEU A 662 -11.22 -2.78 0.15
C LEU A 662 -10.63 -3.42 1.42
N SER A 663 -9.81 -2.68 2.18
CA SER A 663 -9.15 -3.13 3.42
C SER A 663 -10.04 -2.95 4.65
N CYS A 664 -9.86 -3.81 5.66
CA CYS A 664 -10.63 -3.81 6.91
C CYS A 664 -9.72 -4.00 8.13
N SER A 665 -10.10 -3.44 9.27
CA SER A 665 -9.41 -3.65 10.56
C SER A 665 -9.97 -4.82 11.39
N ASN A 666 -11.00 -5.51 10.89
CA ASN A 666 -11.64 -6.69 11.51
C ASN A 666 -11.64 -7.89 10.54
N LYS A 667 -11.48 -9.11 11.09
CA LYS A 667 -11.54 -10.40 10.37
C LYS A 667 -12.80 -11.21 10.74
N CYS A 668 -13.97 -10.57 10.79
CA CYS A 668 -15.19 -11.16 11.34
C CYS A 668 -15.52 -12.55 10.76
N VAL A 669 -15.96 -13.48 11.61
CA VAL A 669 -16.27 -14.87 11.21
C VAL A 669 -17.39 -14.95 10.17
N PHE A 670 -18.39 -14.07 10.28
CA PHE A 670 -19.51 -13.96 9.33
C PHE A 670 -19.17 -13.14 8.08
N CYS A 671 -18.00 -12.50 8.02
CA CYS A 671 -17.57 -11.82 6.80
C CYS A 671 -17.23 -12.88 5.74
N TRP A 672 -18.11 -13.02 4.75
CA TRP A 672 -18.04 -14.03 3.67
C TRP A 672 -16.78 -13.99 2.78
N ARG A 673 -15.84 -13.09 3.10
CA ARG A 673 -14.58 -12.77 2.41
C ARG A 673 -13.34 -13.02 3.27
N HIS A 674 -13.51 -13.78 4.36
CA HIS A 674 -12.43 -14.21 5.23
C HIS A 674 -11.25 -14.74 4.39
N GLY A 675 -10.06 -14.18 4.61
CA GLY A 675 -8.83 -14.52 3.88
C GLY A 675 -8.68 -14.01 2.44
N THR A 676 -9.66 -13.31 1.84
CA THR A 676 -9.53 -12.83 0.43
C THR A 676 -9.31 -11.33 0.26
N ASN A 677 -9.54 -10.51 1.29
CA ASN A 677 -9.29 -9.07 1.22
C ASN A 677 -8.02 -8.73 2.02
N PRO A 678 -7.30 -7.65 1.65
CA PRO A 678 -6.30 -7.07 2.53
C PRO A 678 -6.94 -6.59 3.83
N VAL A 679 -6.09 -6.45 4.85
CA VAL A 679 -6.48 -6.07 6.21
C VAL A 679 -5.40 -5.15 6.79
N GLY A 680 -5.79 -4.22 7.65
CA GLY A 680 -4.82 -3.32 8.27
C GLY A 680 -5.39 -2.41 9.34
N THR A 681 -4.51 -1.96 10.21
CA THR A 681 -4.72 -0.96 11.26
C THR A 681 -4.37 0.45 10.78
N THR A 682 -3.40 0.58 9.87
CA THR A 682 -2.90 1.83 9.28
C THR A 682 -2.99 1.84 7.75
N TRP A 683 -3.11 3.03 7.14
CA TRP A 683 -3.16 3.15 5.68
C TRP A 683 -1.75 3.13 5.07
N ARG A 684 -1.37 1.99 4.48
CA ARG A 684 -0.02 1.76 3.89
C ARG A 684 0.03 1.66 2.36
N TRP A 685 -1.09 1.89 1.69
CA TRP A 685 -1.23 1.72 0.25
C TRP A 685 -1.21 3.04 -0.51
N VAL A 686 -1.09 2.96 -1.85
CA VAL A 686 -1.38 4.10 -2.72
C VAL A 686 -2.76 4.67 -2.35
N VAL A 687 -2.85 6.00 -2.21
CA VAL A 687 -4.12 6.71 -2.03
C VAL A 687 -4.55 7.23 -3.40
N ASP A 688 -5.57 6.61 -3.99
CA ASP A 688 -6.22 7.13 -5.19
C ASP A 688 -6.98 8.42 -4.84
N PRO A 689 -7.01 9.43 -5.72
CA PRO A 689 -7.76 10.66 -5.47
C PRO A 689 -9.28 10.43 -5.60
N PRO A 690 -10.11 11.19 -4.88
CA PRO A 690 -11.54 10.90 -4.74
C PRO A 690 -12.33 11.04 -6.05
N ASP A 691 -11.87 11.88 -6.98
CA ASP A 691 -12.44 12.08 -8.32
C ASP A 691 -12.33 10.81 -9.19
N LEU A 692 -11.13 10.22 -9.25
CA LEU A 692 -10.88 8.95 -9.95
C LEU A 692 -11.77 7.83 -9.41
N ILE A 693 -11.94 7.77 -8.08
CA ILE A 693 -12.84 6.81 -7.45
C ILE A 693 -14.29 7.10 -7.84
N PHE A 694 -14.75 8.35 -7.70
CA PHE A 694 -16.14 8.76 -7.92
C PHE A 694 -16.61 8.47 -9.35
N ASP A 695 -15.86 8.92 -10.36
CA ASP A 695 -16.21 8.69 -11.76
C ASP A 695 -16.04 7.21 -12.13
N GLY A 696 -15.00 6.55 -11.61
CA GLY A 696 -14.77 5.13 -11.82
C GLY A 696 -15.90 4.25 -11.26
N VAL A 697 -16.44 4.55 -10.07
CA VAL A 697 -17.55 3.78 -9.48
C VAL A 697 -18.87 4.06 -10.20
N LYS A 698 -19.16 5.32 -10.57
CA LYS A 698 -20.34 5.68 -11.36
C LYS A 698 -20.33 5.01 -12.73
N LEU A 699 -19.22 5.12 -13.47
CA LEU A 699 -19.07 4.49 -14.79
C LEU A 699 -19.30 2.99 -14.74
N ASN A 700 -18.68 2.30 -13.76
CA ASN A 700 -18.84 0.87 -13.59
C ASN A 700 -20.23 0.47 -13.07
N HIS A 701 -20.88 1.28 -12.23
CA HIS A 701 -22.27 1.09 -11.83
C HIS A 701 -23.19 1.14 -13.05
N TYR A 702 -23.15 2.22 -13.84
CA TYR A 702 -23.97 2.36 -15.05
C TYR A 702 -23.67 1.27 -16.08
N LYS A 703 -22.40 0.85 -16.24
CA LYS A 703 -22.04 -0.30 -17.10
C LYS A 703 -22.72 -1.59 -16.64
N LYS A 704 -22.73 -1.88 -15.33
CA LYS A 704 -23.40 -3.06 -14.77
C LYS A 704 -24.93 -2.96 -14.87
N ILE A 705 -25.55 -1.78 -14.66
CA ILE A 705 -27.00 -1.58 -14.88
C ILE A 705 -27.36 -1.79 -16.36
N LYS A 706 -26.60 -1.22 -17.29
CA LYS A 706 -26.78 -1.41 -18.75
C LYS A 706 -26.73 -2.89 -19.16
N MET A 707 -25.89 -3.72 -18.52
CA MET A 707 -25.85 -5.18 -18.75
C MET A 707 -27.11 -5.94 -18.31
N LEU A 708 -27.99 -5.32 -17.51
CA LEU A 708 -29.28 -5.91 -17.12
C LEU A 708 -30.40 -5.61 -18.15
N ARG A 709 -30.15 -4.73 -19.13
CA ARG A 709 -31.08 -4.41 -20.21
C ARG A 709 -31.31 -5.64 -21.08
N GLY A 710 -32.53 -6.17 -21.08
CA GLY A 710 -32.90 -7.41 -21.78
C GLY A 710 -32.94 -8.66 -20.91
N MET A 711 -32.65 -8.57 -19.60
CA MET A 711 -32.91 -9.69 -18.68
C MET A 711 -34.43 -9.95 -18.57
N PRO A 712 -34.90 -11.21 -18.66
CA PRO A 712 -36.33 -11.52 -18.61
C PRO A 712 -37.02 -10.97 -17.37
N GLY A 713 -38.14 -10.28 -17.56
CA GLY A 713 -38.96 -9.71 -16.49
C GLY A 713 -38.47 -8.39 -15.89
N VAL A 714 -37.46 -7.72 -16.46
CA VAL A 714 -37.11 -6.34 -16.06
C VAL A 714 -38.20 -5.36 -16.49
N ARG A 715 -38.70 -4.55 -15.55
CA ARG A 715 -39.72 -3.52 -15.77
C ARG A 715 -39.07 -2.29 -16.42
N ALA A 716 -39.63 -1.81 -17.54
CA ALA A 716 -39.05 -0.70 -18.32
C ALA A 716 -38.95 0.61 -17.51
N GLU A 717 -39.98 0.92 -16.73
CA GLU A 717 -40.03 2.06 -15.80
C GLU A 717 -38.87 2.05 -14.79
N ARG A 718 -38.68 0.92 -14.07
CA ARG A 718 -37.58 0.78 -13.09
C ARG A 718 -36.21 0.74 -13.73
N PHE A 719 -36.10 0.28 -14.98
CA PHE A 719 -34.85 0.36 -15.73
C PHE A 719 -34.50 1.82 -16.10
N ALA A 720 -35.49 2.64 -16.45
CA ALA A 720 -35.28 4.07 -16.68
C ALA A 720 -34.87 4.79 -15.37
N GLU A 721 -35.56 4.53 -14.27
CA GLU A 721 -35.22 5.06 -12.94
C GLU A 721 -33.81 4.64 -12.47
N ALA A 722 -33.40 3.40 -12.74
CA ALA A 722 -32.08 2.87 -12.37
C ALA A 722 -30.90 3.49 -13.15
N MET A 723 -31.18 4.24 -14.22
CA MET A 723 -30.16 5.01 -14.93
C MET A 723 -29.88 6.38 -14.28
N GLN A 724 -30.55 6.69 -13.16
CA GLN A 724 -30.22 7.78 -12.25
C GLN A 724 -29.87 7.22 -10.87
N ILE A 725 -28.62 7.36 -10.45
CA ILE A 725 -28.21 7.03 -9.08
C ILE A 725 -28.85 8.05 -8.13
N ARG A 726 -29.52 7.57 -7.08
CA ARG A 726 -30.11 8.41 -6.01
C ARG A 726 -29.49 8.14 -4.64
N HIS A 727 -28.92 6.95 -4.47
CA HIS A 727 -28.42 6.46 -3.19
C HIS A 727 -27.04 5.82 -3.37
N CYS A 728 -26.11 6.08 -2.45
CA CYS A 728 -24.80 5.46 -2.39
C CYS A 728 -24.63 4.73 -1.05
N ALA A 729 -24.53 3.41 -1.12
CA ALA A 729 -24.24 2.54 0.02
C ALA A 729 -22.73 2.29 0.08
N LEU A 730 -22.07 2.98 1.01
CA LEU A 730 -20.67 2.76 1.38
C LEU A 730 -20.65 1.62 2.41
N SER A 731 -20.80 0.41 1.90
CA SER A 731 -20.99 -0.81 2.72
C SER A 731 -20.65 -2.11 1.98
N LEU A 732 -19.90 -2.05 0.89
CA LEU A 732 -19.72 -3.20 0.00
C LEU A 732 -18.74 -4.25 0.56
N VAL A 733 -17.59 -3.80 1.04
CA VAL A 733 -16.49 -4.58 1.63
C VAL A 733 -15.49 -3.59 2.22
N GLY A 734 -14.65 -4.04 3.15
CA GLY A 734 -13.65 -3.20 3.80
C GLY A 734 -14.30 -2.23 4.78
N GLU A 735 -13.52 -1.24 5.20
CA GLU A 735 -13.92 -0.19 6.12
C GLU A 735 -13.88 1.18 5.40
N PRO A 736 -15.02 1.70 4.92
CA PRO A 736 -15.07 2.95 4.16
C PRO A 736 -14.51 4.16 4.90
N ILE A 737 -14.64 4.21 6.24
CA ILE A 737 -14.18 5.37 7.02
C ILE A 737 -12.64 5.46 7.14
N PHE A 738 -11.95 4.38 6.75
CA PHE A 738 -10.50 4.28 6.73
C PHE A 738 -9.86 5.02 5.54
N TYR A 739 -10.63 5.35 4.51
CA TYR A 739 -10.14 6.11 3.35
C TYR A 739 -9.83 7.57 3.75
N PRO A 740 -8.59 8.07 3.55
CA PRO A 740 -8.19 9.40 4.02
C PRO A 740 -9.08 10.56 3.53
N TYR A 741 -9.56 10.48 2.29
CA TYR A 741 -10.41 11.52 1.66
C TYR A 741 -11.91 11.20 1.71
N ILE A 742 -12.37 10.46 2.74
CA ILE A 742 -13.78 10.05 2.87
C ILE A 742 -14.76 11.23 2.90
N ASN A 743 -14.40 12.34 3.56
CA ASN A 743 -15.24 13.53 3.61
C ASN A 743 -15.38 14.18 2.23
N GLU A 744 -14.29 14.31 1.46
CA GLU A 744 -14.31 14.84 0.09
C GLU A 744 -15.14 13.94 -0.84
N PHE A 745 -15.02 12.61 -0.70
CA PHE A 745 -15.85 11.66 -1.44
C PHE A 745 -17.35 11.76 -1.11
N LEU A 746 -17.70 12.05 0.15
CA LEU A 746 -19.07 12.33 0.56
C LEU A 746 -19.59 13.66 -0.03
N GLU A 747 -18.75 14.70 -0.03
CA GLU A 747 -19.06 16.00 -0.65
C GLU A 747 -19.34 15.86 -2.15
N MET A 748 -18.56 15.05 -2.89
CA MET A 748 -18.80 14.75 -4.31
C MET A 748 -20.15 14.02 -4.55
N LEU A 749 -20.51 13.06 -3.69
CA LEU A 749 -21.82 12.40 -3.75
C LEU A 749 -22.96 13.39 -3.51
N HIS A 750 -22.81 14.29 -2.54
CA HIS A 750 -23.83 15.28 -2.20
C HIS A 750 -23.98 16.38 -3.25
N ALA A 751 -22.89 16.78 -3.92
CA ALA A 751 -22.93 17.71 -5.04
C ALA A 751 -23.80 17.22 -6.21
N GLU A 752 -23.86 15.91 -6.47
CA GLU A 752 -24.79 15.30 -7.43
C GLU A 752 -26.16 14.92 -6.84
N ARG A 753 -26.45 15.34 -5.60
CA ARG A 753 -27.65 14.97 -4.82
C ARG A 753 -27.87 13.45 -4.71
N ILE A 754 -26.77 12.71 -4.49
CA ILE A 754 -26.76 11.27 -4.20
C ILE A 754 -26.66 11.07 -2.68
N SER A 755 -27.67 10.50 -2.04
CA SER A 755 -27.69 10.36 -0.57
C SER A 755 -26.71 9.29 -0.09
N SER A 756 -25.96 9.54 0.98
CA SER A 756 -24.88 8.67 1.45
C SER A 756 -25.27 7.84 2.68
N PHE A 757 -24.95 6.55 2.62
CA PHE A 757 -25.17 5.58 3.69
C PHE A 757 -23.83 4.92 4.04
N LEU A 758 -23.16 5.39 5.09
CA LEU A 758 -21.85 4.91 5.51
C LEU A 758 -22.00 3.87 6.62
N VAL A 759 -21.32 2.72 6.47
CA VAL A 759 -21.24 1.64 7.47
C VAL A 759 -19.81 1.51 7.94
N CYS A 760 -19.58 1.51 9.26
CA CYS A 760 -18.27 1.21 9.86
C CYS A 760 -18.34 0.19 11.01
N ASN A 761 -17.17 -0.32 11.42
CA ASN A 761 -16.95 -1.38 12.41
C ASN A 761 -16.48 -0.89 13.81
N ALA A 762 -16.58 0.42 14.08
CA ALA A 762 -16.18 1.05 15.34
C ALA A 762 -14.70 0.88 15.76
N GLN A 763 -13.76 0.70 14.82
CA GLN A 763 -12.31 0.67 15.12
C GLN A 763 -11.58 2.02 14.89
N HIS A 764 -12.24 2.97 14.23
CA HIS A 764 -11.64 4.24 13.75
C HIS A 764 -12.31 5.46 14.42
N PRO A 765 -12.11 5.69 15.74
CA PRO A 765 -12.82 6.73 16.48
C PRO A 765 -12.47 8.14 16.00
N ASP A 766 -11.22 8.42 15.65
CA ASP A 766 -10.79 9.78 15.26
C ASP A 766 -11.38 10.17 13.89
N GLN A 767 -11.43 9.23 12.95
CA GLN A 767 -12.09 9.38 11.65
C GLN A 767 -13.62 9.51 11.83
N LEU A 768 -14.21 8.78 12.78
CA LEU A 768 -15.64 8.90 13.12
C LEU A 768 -15.98 10.26 13.74
N ALA A 769 -15.09 10.81 14.57
CA ALA A 769 -15.22 12.16 15.12
C ALA A 769 -15.07 13.23 14.01
N ALA A 770 -14.11 13.06 13.10
CA ALA A 770 -13.87 13.95 11.96
C ALA A 770 -14.87 13.81 10.80
N LEU A 771 -15.81 12.85 10.86
CA LEU A 771 -16.80 12.61 9.81
C LEU A 771 -17.81 13.78 9.72
N LYS A 772 -17.88 14.41 8.55
CA LYS A 772 -18.84 15.46 8.20
C LYS A 772 -20.22 14.89 7.85
N ALA A 773 -21.11 15.73 7.29
CA ALA A 773 -22.45 15.35 6.83
C ALA A 773 -22.50 13.99 6.10
N VAL A 774 -23.40 13.13 6.57
CA VAL A 774 -23.77 11.86 5.94
C VAL A 774 -25.28 11.69 6.09
N THR A 775 -26.00 11.19 5.07
CA THR A 775 -27.46 11.11 5.14
C THR A 775 -27.92 10.17 6.26
N GLN A 776 -27.22 9.04 6.43
CA GLN A 776 -27.39 8.14 7.58
C GLN A 776 -26.10 7.33 7.85
N LEU A 777 -25.67 7.34 9.12
CA LEU A 777 -24.46 6.68 9.63
C LEU A 777 -24.83 5.38 10.34
N TYR A 778 -24.17 4.29 9.97
CA TYR A 778 -24.37 2.96 10.53
C TYR A 778 -23.10 2.49 11.22
N VAL A 779 -23.26 1.87 12.37
CA VAL A 779 -22.18 1.16 13.06
C VAL A 779 -22.60 -0.28 13.28
N SER A 780 -21.75 -1.20 12.84
CA SER A 780 -21.93 -2.65 13.05
C SER A 780 -21.60 -2.95 14.51
N ILE A 781 -22.55 -3.53 15.23
CA ILE A 781 -22.46 -3.86 16.65
C ILE A 781 -22.78 -5.35 16.77
N ASP A 782 -21.77 -6.18 16.50
CA ASP A 782 -21.98 -7.61 16.25
C ASP A 782 -21.74 -8.50 17.48
N ALA A 783 -21.38 -7.91 18.62
CA ALA A 783 -21.27 -8.55 19.94
C ALA A 783 -21.56 -7.57 21.08
N ALA A 784 -22.00 -8.06 22.24
CA ALA A 784 -22.31 -7.24 23.41
C ALA A 784 -21.15 -6.99 24.39
N ASP A 785 -20.09 -7.80 24.36
CA ASP A 785 -18.96 -7.78 25.31
C ASP A 785 -17.58 -7.95 24.62
N LYS A 786 -16.48 -7.75 25.37
CA LYS A 786 -15.10 -7.77 24.86
C LYS A 786 -14.67 -9.14 24.32
N GLU A 787 -15.08 -10.23 24.97
CA GLU A 787 -14.69 -11.60 24.59
C GLU A 787 -15.50 -12.08 23.38
N SER A 788 -16.81 -11.82 23.37
CA SER A 788 -17.67 -12.10 22.22
C SER A 788 -17.27 -11.26 21.00
N LEU A 789 -16.89 -9.99 21.18
CA LEU A 789 -16.37 -9.16 20.08
C LEU A 789 -15.04 -9.72 19.55
N ARG A 790 -14.13 -10.16 20.43
CA ARG A 790 -12.88 -10.80 20.01
C ARG A 790 -13.14 -12.08 19.19
N ARG A 791 -14.05 -12.92 19.65
CA ARG A 791 -14.45 -14.21 19.05
C ARG A 791 -15.15 -14.03 17.69
N ILE A 792 -16.07 -13.08 17.60
CA ILE A 792 -16.93 -12.88 16.41
C ILE A 792 -16.25 -11.99 15.37
N ASP A 793 -15.73 -10.83 15.78
CA ASP A 793 -15.23 -9.81 14.86
C ASP A 793 -13.74 -9.95 14.54
N ARG A 794 -12.97 -10.64 15.41
CA ARG A 794 -11.51 -10.80 15.28
C ARG A 794 -10.82 -9.47 14.88
N PRO A 795 -10.97 -8.40 15.68
CA PRO A 795 -10.35 -7.10 15.41
C PRO A 795 -8.82 -7.18 15.52
N LEU A 796 -8.13 -6.34 14.76
CA LEU A 796 -6.65 -6.34 14.67
C LEU A 796 -5.96 -5.37 15.64
N HIS A 797 -6.69 -4.35 16.11
CA HIS A 797 -6.19 -3.42 17.11
C HIS A 797 -6.11 -4.09 18.49
N ARG A 798 -5.01 -3.91 19.22
CA ARG A 798 -4.88 -4.45 20.60
C ARG A 798 -5.84 -3.75 21.58
N ASP A 799 -6.12 -2.46 21.34
CA ASP A 799 -7.08 -1.59 22.05
C ASP A 799 -8.49 -1.59 21.42
N PHE A 800 -8.88 -2.68 20.73
CA PHE A 800 -10.13 -2.76 19.96
C PHE A 800 -11.40 -2.43 20.74
N TRP A 801 -11.45 -2.79 22.03
CA TRP A 801 -12.63 -2.59 22.88
C TRP A 801 -12.72 -1.14 23.35
N GLU A 802 -11.58 -0.55 23.66
CA GLU A 802 -11.45 0.82 24.11
C GLU A 802 -11.79 1.78 22.94
N ARG A 803 -11.34 1.46 21.72
CA ARG A 803 -11.76 2.09 20.45
C ARG A 803 -13.25 1.96 20.19
N PHE A 804 -13.79 0.75 20.33
CA PHE A 804 -15.21 0.45 20.15
C PHE A 804 -16.07 1.30 21.10
N GLN A 805 -15.75 1.31 22.39
CA GLN A 805 -16.47 2.11 23.39
C GLN A 805 -16.39 3.62 23.09
N ARG A 806 -15.22 4.12 22.68
CA ARG A 806 -15.03 5.53 22.26
C ARG A 806 -15.89 5.87 21.03
N CYS A 807 -16.03 4.96 20.08
CA CYS A 807 -16.93 5.15 18.93
C CYS A 807 -18.40 5.27 19.37
N LEU A 808 -18.85 4.52 20.39
CA LEU A 808 -20.23 4.63 20.89
C LEU A 808 -20.49 6.00 21.54
N ASP A 809 -19.51 6.55 22.26
CA ASP A 809 -19.61 7.91 22.83
C ASP A 809 -19.68 8.96 21.73
N ILE A 810 -18.86 8.85 20.68
CA ILE A 810 -18.91 9.73 19.50
C ILE A 810 -20.28 9.64 18.80
N LEU A 811 -20.88 8.45 18.68
CA LEU A 811 -22.22 8.30 18.11
C LEU A 811 -23.31 8.98 18.97
N ARG A 812 -23.16 8.95 20.30
CA ARG A 812 -24.05 9.63 21.26
C ARG A 812 -24.06 11.15 21.07
N GLU A 813 -22.97 11.71 20.57
CA GLU A 813 -22.86 13.13 20.19
C GLU A 813 -23.36 13.35 18.75
N LYS A 814 -22.90 12.55 17.78
CA LYS A 814 -23.28 12.66 16.36
C LYS A 814 -24.79 12.47 16.12
N ARG A 815 -25.54 11.77 16.99
CA ARG A 815 -27.01 11.56 16.89
C ARG A 815 -27.87 12.84 16.87
N PHE A 816 -27.27 13.99 17.18
CA PHE A 816 -27.93 15.29 17.10
C PHE A 816 -27.80 15.94 15.72
N ARG A 817 -26.89 15.46 14.87
CA ARG A 817 -26.64 15.95 13.50
C ARG A 817 -26.90 14.91 12.42
N HIS A 818 -26.53 13.66 12.68
CA HIS A 818 -26.68 12.53 11.75
C HIS A 818 -27.75 11.55 12.24
N ARG A 819 -28.53 10.97 11.32
CA ARG A 819 -29.30 9.76 11.61
C ARG A 819 -28.32 8.64 11.91
N THR A 820 -28.23 8.20 13.16
CA THR A 820 -27.34 7.13 13.62
C THR A 820 -28.09 5.80 13.72
N VAL A 821 -27.46 4.72 13.28
CA VAL A 821 -28.02 3.36 13.27
C VAL A 821 -27.05 2.39 13.90
N PHE A 822 -27.49 1.63 14.90
CA PHE A 822 -26.79 0.40 15.29
C PHE A 822 -27.31 -0.74 14.43
N ARG A 823 -26.42 -1.55 13.87
CA ARG A 823 -26.80 -2.74 13.09
C ARG A 823 -26.25 -3.98 13.78
N LEU A 824 -27.16 -4.79 14.34
CA LEU A 824 -26.85 -6.05 15.01
C LEU A 824 -26.96 -7.21 14.02
N THR A 825 -25.88 -7.92 13.75
CA THR A 825 -25.92 -9.17 12.95
C THR A 825 -26.08 -10.37 13.88
N LEU A 826 -27.29 -10.92 13.96
CA LEU A 826 -27.58 -12.08 14.82
C LEU A 826 -27.08 -13.38 14.19
N VAL A 827 -26.27 -14.11 14.95
CA VAL A 827 -25.63 -15.39 14.62
C VAL A 827 -25.99 -16.38 15.73
N LYS A 828 -26.80 -17.39 15.40
CA LYS A 828 -27.25 -18.40 16.36
C LYS A 828 -26.08 -19.22 16.90
N GLY A 829 -26.06 -19.45 18.21
CA GLY A 829 -24.95 -20.07 18.95
C GLY A 829 -23.75 -19.15 19.21
N PHE A 830 -23.81 -17.88 18.79
CA PHE A 830 -22.79 -16.88 19.09
C PHE A 830 -23.31 -15.75 19.97
N ASN A 831 -24.35 -15.02 19.53
CA ASN A 831 -24.81 -13.76 20.15
C ASN A 831 -26.33 -13.62 20.35
N VAL A 832 -27.05 -14.76 20.47
CA VAL A 832 -28.53 -14.76 20.51
C VAL A 832 -29.10 -15.10 21.89
N GLU A 833 -28.53 -16.05 22.63
CA GLU A 833 -29.26 -16.71 23.73
C GLU A 833 -29.14 -15.99 25.10
N GLU A 834 -28.13 -15.14 25.33
CA GLU A 834 -27.97 -14.39 26.61
C GLU A 834 -27.60 -12.89 26.44
N GLU A 835 -27.41 -12.37 25.23
CA GLU A 835 -26.80 -11.03 25.01
C GLU A 835 -27.77 -9.84 25.00
N ALA A 836 -29.10 -10.02 25.06
CA ALA A 836 -30.05 -8.91 24.91
C ALA A 836 -29.87 -7.78 25.96
N GLU A 837 -29.49 -8.13 27.20
CA GLU A 837 -29.13 -7.16 28.25
C GLU A 837 -27.83 -6.40 27.93
N GLY A 838 -26.85 -7.08 27.35
CA GLY A 838 -25.58 -6.49 26.94
C GLY A 838 -25.78 -5.51 25.78
N TYR A 839 -26.52 -5.89 24.74
CA TYR A 839 -26.90 -4.98 23.67
C TYR A 839 -27.73 -3.79 24.17
N ALA A 840 -28.62 -3.98 25.14
CA ALA A 840 -29.36 -2.87 25.76
C ALA A 840 -28.43 -1.86 26.45
N LYS A 841 -27.35 -2.31 27.12
CA LYS A 841 -26.30 -1.42 27.68
C LYS A 841 -25.50 -0.68 26.60
N LEU A 842 -25.24 -1.30 25.44
CA LEU A 842 -24.58 -0.62 24.32
C LEU A 842 -25.49 0.47 23.71
N VAL A 843 -26.79 0.19 23.55
CA VAL A 843 -27.79 1.16 23.11
C VAL A 843 -27.94 2.31 24.12
N GLU A 844 -27.94 2.02 25.44
CA GLU A 844 -27.91 3.02 26.51
C GLU A 844 -26.70 3.97 26.44
N LYS A 845 -25.53 3.45 26.04
CA LYS A 845 -24.30 4.23 25.85
C LYS A 845 -24.36 5.10 24.59
N GLY A 846 -24.68 4.54 23.42
CA GLY A 846 -24.62 5.28 22.16
C GLY A 846 -25.89 6.05 21.76
N LEU A 847 -27.05 5.71 22.32
CA LEU A 847 -28.36 6.29 22.01
C LEU A 847 -28.62 6.54 20.50
N PRO A 848 -28.47 5.53 19.64
CA PRO A 848 -28.66 5.68 18.20
C PRO A 848 -30.11 6.07 17.87
N CYS A 849 -30.34 6.73 16.73
CA CYS A 849 -31.69 7.01 16.25
C CYS A 849 -32.49 5.72 15.97
N PHE A 850 -31.80 4.68 15.49
CA PHE A 850 -32.40 3.39 15.09
C PHE A 850 -31.52 2.20 15.49
N VAL A 851 -32.14 1.04 15.68
CA VAL A 851 -31.47 -0.25 15.84
C VAL A 851 -32.02 -1.23 14.80
N GLU A 852 -31.20 -1.59 13.82
CA GLU A 852 -31.46 -2.68 12.88
C GLU A 852 -31.02 -4.00 13.50
N VAL A 853 -31.95 -4.94 13.68
CA VAL A 853 -31.64 -6.29 14.12
C VAL A 853 -31.86 -7.25 12.96
N LYS A 854 -30.81 -7.95 12.55
CA LYS A 854 -30.79 -8.70 11.30
C LYS A 854 -30.15 -10.07 11.43
N GLY A 855 -30.84 -11.11 10.98
CA GLY A 855 -30.26 -12.46 10.91
C GLY A 855 -29.10 -12.56 9.91
N VAL A 856 -28.02 -13.24 10.32
CA VAL A 856 -26.88 -13.53 9.45
C VAL A 856 -27.31 -14.34 8.22
N THR A 857 -26.75 -14.03 7.06
CA THR A 857 -27.00 -14.78 5.82
C THR A 857 -25.80 -15.67 5.50
N TYR A 858 -25.96 -16.99 5.61
CA TYR A 858 -24.88 -17.93 5.28
C TYR A 858 -24.54 -17.89 3.78
N CYS A 859 -23.26 -17.65 3.46
CA CYS A 859 -22.78 -17.51 2.08
C CYS A 859 -22.19 -18.79 1.47
N GLY A 860 -22.01 -19.87 2.25
CA GLY A 860 -21.62 -21.19 1.73
C GLY A 860 -20.20 -21.28 1.14
N THR A 861 -19.28 -20.41 1.54
CA THR A 861 -17.86 -20.51 1.15
C THR A 861 -17.12 -21.46 2.09
N SER A 862 -16.09 -22.15 1.55
CA SER A 862 -15.24 -23.07 2.31
C SER A 862 -14.54 -22.39 3.50
N THR A 863 -14.28 -21.08 3.42
CA THR A 863 -13.69 -20.31 4.53
C THR A 863 -14.69 -20.07 5.66
N SER A 864 -16.00 -19.93 5.38
CA SER A 864 -17.01 -19.79 6.44
C SER A 864 -17.15 -21.07 7.28
N SER A 865 -17.02 -22.25 6.64
CA SER A 865 -17.00 -23.53 7.36
C SER A 865 -15.74 -23.72 8.22
N ASN A 866 -14.58 -23.24 7.78
CA ASN A 866 -13.36 -23.27 8.60
C ASN A 866 -13.46 -22.31 9.79
N ALA A 867 -14.10 -21.15 9.63
CA ALA A 867 -14.39 -20.20 10.70
C ALA A 867 -15.54 -20.63 11.66
N GLY A 868 -16.01 -21.88 11.57
CA GLY A 868 -17.01 -22.45 12.49
C GLY A 868 -18.47 -22.06 12.21
N LEU A 869 -18.77 -21.38 11.09
CA LEU A 869 -20.14 -21.07 10.70
C LEU A 869 -20.73 -22.12 9.76
N SER A 870 -21.95 -22.55 10.08
CA SER A 870 -22.76 -23.42 9.25
C SER A 870 -24.17 -22.87 9.04
N MET A 871 -24.99 -23.59 8.29
CA MET A 871 -26.39 -23.23 8.07
C MET A 871 -27.23 -23.26 9.37
N SER A 872 -26.80 -23.97 10.42
CA SER A 872 -27.50 -23.97 11.72
C SER A 872 -27.32 -22.67 12.52
N ASN A 873 -26.33 -21.84 12.14
CA ASN A 873 -26.07 -20.54 12.78
C ASN A 873 -26.90 -19.40 12.18
N VAL A 874 -27.67 -19.67 11.11
CA VAL A 874 -28.63 -18.70 10.54
C VAL A 874 -29.90 -18.73 11.37
N PRO A 875 -30.28 -17.63 12.06
CA PRO A 875 -31.52 -17.58 12.81
C PRO A 875 -32.73 -17.53 11.87
N PHE A 876 -33.79 -18.22 12.27
CA PHE A 876 -35.10 -18.11 11.62
C PHE A 876 -35.77 -16.77 11.97
N TYR A 877 -36.77 -16.38 11.18
CA TYR A 877 -37.40 -15.07 11.35
C TYR A 877 -38.02 -14.88 12.75
N TRP A 878 -38.70 -15.90 13.27
CA TRP A 878 -39.31 -15.86 14.60
C TRP A 878 -38.27 -15.71 15.72
N GLU A 879 -37.06 -16.29 15.57
CA GLU A 879 -35.97 -16.13 16.55
C GLU A 879 -35.47 -14.68 16.58
N VAL A 880 -35.42 -14.01 15.42
CA VAL A 880 -35.13 -12.57 15.34
C VAL A 880 -36.27 -11.74 15.97
N CYS A 881 -37.54 -12.12 15.74
CA CYS A 881 -38.69 -11.47 16.38
C CYS A 881 -38.65 -11.57 17.91
N ASP A 882 -38.32 -12.75 18.45
CA ASP A 882 -38.30 -12.99 19.89
C ASP A 882 -37.11 -12.30 20.56
N PHE A 883 -35.93 -12.28 19.93
CA PHE A 883 -34.80 -11.45 20.35
C PHE A 883 -35.17 -9.95 20.37
N VAL A 884 -35.85 -9.45 19.34
CA VAL A 884 -36.24 -8.03 19.26
C VAL A 884 -37.25 -7.64 20.33
N LYS A 885 -38.25 -8.46 20.63
CA LYS A 885 -39.16 -8.25 21.76
C LYS A 885 -38.41 -8.26 23.10
N ALA A 886 -37.44 -9.17 23.26
CA ALA A 886 -36.61 -9.21 24.46
C ALA A 886 -35.76 -7.94 24.61
N LEU A 887 -35.15 -7.46 23.52
CA LEU A 887 -34.38 -6.21 23.49
C LEU A 887 -35.27 -4.99 23.78
N GLU A 888 -36.42 -4.84 23.10
CA GLU A 888 -37.40 -3.77 23.36
C GLU A 888 -37.79 -3.73 24.85
N LYS A 889 -38.09 -4.89 25.44
CA LYS A 889 -38.40 -5.00 26.87
C LYS A 889 -37.24 -4.53 27.75
N ARG A 890 -35.98 -4.91 27.46
CA ARG A 890 -34.81 -4.43 28.24
C ARG A 890 -34.57 -2.93 28.09
N LEU A 891 -34.81 -2.37 26.90
CA LEU A 891 -34.73 -0.92 26.68
C LEU A 891 -35.79 -0.17 27.51
N GLN A 892 -37.02 -0.69 27.55
CA GLN A 892 -38.11 -0.15 28.38
C GLN A 892 -37.83 -0.28 29.89
N GLU A 893 -37.30 -1.43 30.35
CA GLU A 893 -36.88 -1.63 31.74
C GLU A 893 -35.76 -0.66 32.17
N LYS A 894 -34.92 -0.22 31.23
CA LYS A 894 -33.90 0.83 31.42
C LYS A 894 -34.44 2.26 31.31
N GLY A 895 -35.73 2.45 31.02
CA GLY A 895 -36.34 3.77 30.81
C GLY A 895 -35.92 4.45 29.51
N LEU A 896 -35.50 3.68 28.50
CA LEU A 896 -35.12 4.21 27.18
C LEU A 896 -36.32 4.20 26.22
N GLU A 897 -36.62 5.36 25.65
CA GLU A 897 -37.74 5.60 24.73
C GLU A 897 -37.47 5.03 23.31
N TYR A 898 -37.56 3.70 23.20
CA TYR A 898 -37.46 2.94 21.95
C TYR A 898 -38.64 1.97 21.80
N GLY A 899 -39.09 1.78 20.57
CA GLY A 899 -40.08 0.76 20.23
C GLY A 899 -39.88 0.18 18.83
N ILE A 900 -40.53 -0.95 18.57
CA ILE A 900 -40.48 -1.60 17.25
C ILE A 900 -41.28 -0.76 16.22
N ALA A 901 -40.60 -0.34 15.15
CA ALA A 901 -41.14 0.59 14.17
C ALA A 901 -41.53 -0.08 12.84
N ALA A 902 -40.67 -0.96 12.32
CA ALA A 902 -40.84 -1.59 11.01
C ALA A 902 -40.23 -2.99 10.96
N GLU A 903 -40.68 -3.81 10.01
CA GLU A 903 -40.09 -5.12 9.74
C GLU A 903 -39.91 -5.39 8.24
N HIS A 904 -39.08 -6.38 7.91
CA HIS A 904 -38.99 -6.95 6.58
C HIS A 904 -38.65 -8.43 6.69
N ALA A 905 -39.69 -9.26 6.81
CA ALA A 905 -39.57 -10.70 7.07
C ALA A 905 -38.74 -11.42 6.00
N HIS A 906 -38.79 -10.97 4.75
CA HIS A 906 -38.02 -11.54 3.64
C HIS A 906 -36.49 -11.29 3.73
N SER A 907 -36.04 -10.33 4.55
CA SER A 907 -34.61 -10.13 4.86
C SER A 907 -34.22 -10.58 6.28
N CYS A 908 -35.13 -11.18 7.03
CA CYS A 908 -35.00 -11.43 8.47
C CYS A 908 -34.45 -10.21 9.22
N CYS A 909 -35.05 -9.04 8.98
CA CYS A 909 -34.59 -7.75 9.51
C CYS A 909 -35.76 -7.01 10.16
N ILE A 910 -35.54 -6.45 11.35
CA ILE A 910 -36.53 -5.70 12.12
C ILE A 910 -35.89 -4.40 12.62
N LEU A 911 -36.66 -3.32 12.69
CA LEU A 911 -36.22 -1.98 13.06
C LEU A 911 -36.85 -1.58 14.40
N LEU A 912 -36.02 -1.29 15.40
CA LEU A 912 -36.42 -0.44 16.53
C LEU A 912 -36.05 1.01 16.21
N ALA A 913 -36.88 1.96 16.64
CA ALA A 913 -36.63 3.39 16.51
C ALA A 913 -36.79 4.08 17.87
N SER A 914 -36.06 5.17 18.07
CA SER A 914 -36.32 6.07 19.20
C SER A 914 -37.64 6.81 18.98
N ASP A 915 -38.42 7.05 20.05
CA ASP A 915 -39.69 7.80 19.99
C ASP A 915 -39.53 9.24 19.46
N ARG A 916 -38.30 9.77 19.33
CA ARG A 916 -37.96 10.97 18.52
C ARG A 916 -38.55 10.93 17.10
N PHE A 917 -38.73 9.73 16.54
CA PHE A 917 -39.30 9.49 15.20
C PHE A 917 -40.77 9.04 15.25
N LYS A 918 -41.48 9.34 16.35
CA LYS A 918 -42.88 8.97 16.56
C LYS A 918 -43.74 10.21 16.73
N VAL A 919 -44.40 10.61 15.65
CA VAL A 919 -45.22 11.82 15.59
C VAL A 919 -46.68 11.39 15.53
N ASP A 920 -47.53 11.97 16.39
CA ASP A 920 -48.97 11.66 16.49
C ASP A 920 -49.28 10.15 16.57
N GLY A 921 -48.42 9.40 17.28
CA GLY A 921 -48.53 7.95 17.45
C GLY A 921 -48.07 7.10 16.25
N LYS A 922 -47.63 7.73 15.15
CA LYS A 922 -47.12 7.08 13.94
C LYS A 922 -45.60 7.18 13.85
N TRP A 923 -44.97 6.13 13.33
CA TRP A 923 -43.53 6.14 13.06
C TRP A 923 -43.20 6.92 11.78
N HIS A 924 -42.08 7.65 11.78
CA HIS A 924 -41.54 8.44 10.67
C HIS A 924 -40.09 8.01 10.38
N THR A 925 -39.92 6.73 10.05
CA THR A 925 -38.59 6.15 9.77
C THR A 925 -38.08 6.48 8.37
N THR A 926 -38.95 6.92 7.45
CA THR A 926 -38.56 7.34 6.10
C THR A 926 -37.75 8.65 6.10
N ILE A 927 -37.03 8.91 5.00
CA ILE A 927 -36.13 10.06 4.87
C ILE A 927 -36.66 11.00 3.77
N ASP A 928 -36.85 12.28 4.09
CA ASP A 928 -37.03 13.30 3.07
C ASP A 928 -35.66 13.68 2.48
N TYR A 929 -35.28 12.99 1.40
CA TYR A 929 -34.04 13.27 0.68
C TYR A 929 -33.99 14.68 0.09
N LYS A 930 -35.12 15.27 -0.30
CA LYS A 930 -35.14 16.62 -0.87
C LYS A 930 -34.80 17.63 0.22
N LYS A 931 -35.45 17.53 1.38
CA LYS A 931 -35.22 18.38 2.53
C LYS A 931 -33.81 18.19 3.13
N PHE A 932 -33.26 16.98 3.11
CA PHE A 932 -31.85 16.75 3.46
C PHE A 932 -30.89 17.57 2.59
N PHE A 933 -31.06 17.56 1.26
CA PHE A 933 -30.20 18.36 0.38
C PHE A 933 -30.45 19.85 0.51
N GLU A 934 -31.70 20.30 0.71
CA GLU A 934 -32.00 21.72 0.96
C GLU A 934 -31.32 22.23 2.24
N LEU A 935 -31.33 21.45 3.32
CA LEU A 935 -30.61 21.78 4.57
C LEU A 935 -29.09 21.81 4.38
N LEU A 936 -28.55 20.84 3.63
CA LEU A 936 -27.11 20.74 3.35
C LEU A 936 -26.61 21.89 2.46
N GLU A 937 -27.40 22.29 1.46
CA GLU A 937 -27.11 23.43 0.58
C GLU A 937 -27.26 24.78 1.31
N GLU A 938 -28.22 24.90 2.24
CA GLU A 938 -28.43 26.10 3.06
C GLU A 938 -27.32 26.28 4.13
N ARG A 939 -26.92 25.19 4.80
CA ARG A 939 -26.12 25.26 6.05
C ARG A 939 -24.69 24.72 5.91
N GLY A 940 -24.35 24.10 4.77
CA GLY A 940 -23.04 23.52 4.51
C GLY A 940 -22.79 22.19 5.25
N VAL A 941 -21.66 21.56 4.95
CA VAL A 941 -21.31 20.20 5.40
C VAL A 941 -21.11 20.02 6.91
N ASP A 942 -20.90 21.13 7.63
CA ASP A 942 -20.72 21.19 9.09
C ASP A 942 -21.89 21.92 9.78
N GLY A 943 -22.96 22.22 9.02
CA GLY A 943 -24.13 22.97 9.47
C GLY A 943 -24.93 22.27 10.57
N ASP A 944 -25.74 23.05 11.28
CA ASP A 944 -26.54 22.56 12.40
C ASP A 944 -27.99 22.28 11.93
N TRP A 945 -28.32 21.01 11.79
CA TRP A 945 -29.68 20.49 11.62
C TRP A 945 -29.80 19.15 12.36
N LYS A 946 -31.03 18.75 12.67
CA LYS A 946 -31.33 17.52 13.40
C LYS A 946 -31.81 16.40 12.46
N PRO A 947 -31.62 15.12 12.83
CA PRO A 947 -32.22 13.96 12.16
C PRO A 947 -33.74 14.04 11.96
N GLU A 948 -34.42 14.75 12.86
CA GLU A 948 -35.85 15.04 12.86
C GLU A 948 -36.24 16.05 11.76
N ASP A 949 -35.34 16.98 11.40
CA ASP A 949 -35.64 18.06 10.46
C ASP A 949 -35.92 17.52 9.05
N TYR A 950 -35.41 16.33 8.70
CA TYR A 950 -35.58 15.68 7.40
C TYR A 950 -36.25 14.30 7.48
N MET A 951 -37.16 14.12 8.46
CA MET A 951 -38.13 13.01 8.43
C MET A 951 -39.02 13.09 7.18
N GLY A 952 -39.21 11.94 6.53
CA GLY A 952 -40.17 11.81 5.45
C GLY A 952 -41.59 11.54 5.95
N GLU A 953 -42.44 11.08 5.04
CA GLU A 953 -43.80 10.63 5.35
C GLU A 953 -43.82 9.50 6.39
N ALA A 954 -44.97 9.33 7.05
CA ALA A 954 -45.17 8.25 8.01
C ALA A 954 -44.81 6.90 7.39
N THR A 955 -44.12 6.05 8.15
CA THR A 955 -43.72 4.70 7.74
C THR A 955 -44.95 3.95 7.21
N PRO A 956 -44.93 3.46 5.96
CA PRO A 956 -46.11 2.86 5.34
C PRO A 956 -46.65 1.69 6.16
N GLU A 957 -47.97 1.53 6.23
CA GLU A 957 -48.62 0.49 7.06
C GLU A 957 -48.13 -0.93 6.70
N TRP A 958 -47.94 -1.25 5.41
CA TRP A 958 -47.38 -2.54 4.99
C TRP A 958 -45.91 -2.76 5.43
N ALA A 959 -45.21 -1.70 5.87
CA ALA A 959 -43.85 -1.73 6.39
C ALA A 959 -43.79 -1.80 7.92
N THR A 960 -44.86 -1.45 8.64
CA THR A 960 -44.87 -1.46 10.11
C THR A 960 -44.90 -2.87 10.69
N TRP A 961 -44.57 -2.97 11.97
CA TRP A 961 -44.57 -4.23 12.73
C TRP A 961 -45.92 -4.98 12.63
N GLY A 962 -45.87 -6.27 12.29
CA GLY A 962 -47.01 -7.16 12.12
C GLY A 962 -47.46 -7.37 10.67
N ASN A 963 -47.00 -6.55 9.73
CA ASN A 963 -47.46 -6.56 8.33
C ASN A 963 -46.45 -7.17 7.32
N GLY A 964 -45.36 -7.77 7.80
CA GLY A 964 -44.39 -8.56 7.02
C GLY A 964 -43.39 -7.74 6.18
N GLY A 965 -43.68 -6.47 5.91
CA GLY A 965 -42.73 -5.49 5.38
C GLY A 965 -42.57 -5.43 3.87
N PHE A 966 -43.28 -6.25 3.10
CA PHE A 966 -43.03 -6.44 1.68
C PHE A 966 -43.84 -5.44 0.83
N ASP A 967 -43.19 -4.78 -0.13
CA ASP A 967 -43.83 -3.78 -1.00
C ASP A 967 -45.01 -4.41 -1.79
N PRO A 968 -46.26 -3.96 -1.59
CA PRO A 968 -47.43 -4.54 -2.23
C PRO A 968 -47.49 -4.33 -3.77
N ARG A 969 -46.57 -3.53 -4.34
CA ARG A 969 -46.46 -3.30 -5.79
C ARG A 969 -45.56 -4.33 -6.49
N ASP A 970 -44.98 -5.26 -5.74
CA ASP A 970 -44.05 -6.29 -6.20
C ASP A 970 -44.56 -7.71 -5.95
N ASP A 971 -44.11 -8.64 -6.79
CA ASP A 971 -44.47 -10.06 -6.72
C ASP A 971 -43.44 -10.85 -5.89
N ARG A 972 -43.89 -11.48 -4.80
CA ARG A 972 -43.08 -12.49 -4.09
C ARG A 972 -42.99 -13.75 -4.93
N VAL A 973 -41.77 -14.28 -5.14
CA VAL A 973 -41.54 -15.47 -5.98
C VAL A 973 -40.70 -16.55 -5.30
N ASP A 974 -40.95 -17.81 -5.66
CA ASP A 974 -40.20 -18.97 -5.18
C ASP A 974 -38.86 -19.17 -5.93
N ARG A 975 -38.08 -20.16 -5.52
CA ARG A 975 -36.81 -20.52 -6.19
C ARG A 975 -36.97 -20.94 -7.66
N LYS A 976 -38.17 -21.34 -8.09
CA LYS A 976 -38.51 -21.68 -9.48
C LYS A 976 -39.13 -20.48 -10.23
N GLY A 977 -39.25 -19.32 -9.60
CA GLY A 977 -39.80 -18.09 -10.18
C GLY A 977 -41.33 -18.03 -10.26
N ARG A 978 -42.03 -18.95 -9.60
CA ARG A 978 -43.51 -18.96 -9.48
C ARG A 978 -43.93 -17.96 -8.40
N LYS A 979 -45.10 -17.32 -8.53
CA LYS A 979 -45.63 -16.44 -7.47
C LYS A 979 -45.87 -17.25 -6.19
N ILE A 980 -45.54 -16.66 -5.05
CA ILE A 980 -45.94 -17.13 -3.73
C ILE A 980 -47.10 -16.24 -3.31
N GLU A 981 -48.29 -16.83 -3.17
CA GLU A 981 -49.42 -16.13 -2.54
C GLU A 981 -49.07 -15.82 -1.09
N ALA A 982 -49.42 -14.63 -0.62
CA ALA A 982 -49.21 -14.25 0.77
C ALA A 982 -50.17 -15.04 1.65
N SER A 983 -49.62 -15.83 2.56
CA SER A 983 -50.32 -16.58 3.61
C SER A 983 -50.50 -15.74 4.85
#